data_AF-A0A349G8B6-F1
#
_entry.id   AF-A0A349G8B6-F1
#
_cell.length_a   1.000
_cell.length_b   1.000
_cell.length_c   1.000
_cell.angle_alpha   90.00
_cell.angle_beta   90.00
_cell.angle_gamma   90.00
#
_symmetry.space_group_name_H-M   'P 1'
#
loop_
_entity.id
_entity.type
_entity.pdbx_description
1 polymer ?
#
loop_
_entity_poly.entity_id
_entity_poly.type
_entity_poly.pdbx_seq_one_letter_code
_entity_poly.pdbx_strand_id
1 'polypeptide(L)'
;MNKFKKIVSMFLVIVMIFPVFGGSSTHAAINNPSVYDEMRDYFTSATKNNQTWESFKIYYGVPSDVPFKNANGWFFNIELWHDLQIVAYGDYASIGNNDFKNATLKNYSGDLTVGHKNQGYYRSGSLKGEYRYHGFDASGNKYVNLDFPADADSGRKPESKKWIYTIWDLESPYYKSTRIKEASQYYDLAKLPNDNAQSIRNWIAETLPFKIVNSTNANKDAYNYAHVTTAPTTRFPGEALMYHDSNIIYYQTFSLNKRVQDKSKLEMAPFIAVERTGDGFDPVKKASLEYDVKLTGIYRDAELWSPYTTYGGMPVDVARTVFYTRDEIKSWTIKLTDTLTNQLLVAENVKNNGNRGSNTFKVSIPYEKYKSKLTTNPESDKRIEIAFNGEITVFFHNGDSITRTISSLDSAEAPNLEDLNENGNQETNPTLPYVEKITLEISAPRYMLDTEKFKISDATDLPDDATRKVVLDGVELSPTDSEIFIAGQHLFPLIGKDKIYTYSVIYTDGEGTDVPYSSYIVVYTTKPKAQFKTEGTFKENRKITVNTDFTSVNSSYLLSNATISNISFDATSDYAGSVKFKTKNSNQMVFLVKNESELSINIRTQAVISPSLIERSDIPSGYFVSDDYNQSYRIDKDYAPAIIANIWSGVMIRGETLDFAYDGSSYDDDLISINTYKIYYDSNGDTIPELLVKQGNWDDYNGFVANSLGAYKIVFEIEESFGQETIEEFITSSDKRKATVERMFYVDNVAPVTAIETNINVNIPKVDLLVLNDEGITRELNEEIKNKRVDWINALGQTKGVSANVQIWDLYTYIDSKTVSPTRHTGGSYPSATWVYSSGGYTGTLNRINVRDNGSYYDYGYYQEYTTTEQIPIWEGATDLDCFYRGDCRQIVGYETVTTTHYEWVSDYRWESNYYGDYHGTITKPIKQTFDPTLNISS
;
A
#
# COMPACT_ATOMS: atom_id res chain seq x y z
N MET A 1 -32.81 -33.12 45.32
CA MET A 1 -34.18 -32.65 45.00
C MET A 1 -34.13 -31.13 44.75
N ASN A 2 -33.64 -30.66 43.61
CA ASN A 2 -34.19 -30.71 42.24
C ASN A 2 -34.86 -29.43 41.73
N LYS A 3 -34.68 -28.26 42.37
CA LYS A 3 -35.13 -26.99 41.77
C LYS A 3 -34.12 -25.85 41.64
N PHE A 4 -32.93 -25.93 42.26
CA PHE A 4 -31.97 -24.81 42.18
C PHE A 4 -30.75 -25.01 41.27
N LYS A 5 -30.54 -26.22 40.70
CA LYS A 5 -29.44 -26.47 39.73
C LYS A 5 -29.87 -26.42 38.25
N LYS A 6 -31.15 -26.23 37.92
CA LYS A 6 -31.64 -26.16 36.53
C LYS A 6 -31.77 -24.74 35.95
N ILE A 7 -31.66 -23.69 36.76
CA ILE A 7 -31.84 -22.31 36.27
C ILE A 7 -30.51 -21.66 35.82
N VAL A 8 -29.36 -22.13 36.33
CA VAL A 8 -28.05 -21.57 35.94
C VAL A 8 -27.49 -22.22 34.65
N SER A 9 -27.89 -23.45 34.32
CA SER A 9 -27.44 -24.12 33.08
C SER A 9 -28.29 -23.81 31.85
N MET A 10 -29.46 -23.19 32.03
CA MET A 10 -30.40 -22.87 30.93
C MET A 10 -30.22 -21.45 30.37
N PHE A 11 -29.47 -20.59 31.08
CA PHE A 11 -29.07 -19.27 30.58
C PHE A 11 -27.77 -19.28 29.76
N LEU A 12 -27.05 -20.41 29.75
CA LEU A 12 -25.75 -20.56 29.07
C LEU A 12 -25.83 -21.32 27.73
N VAL A 13 -27.03 -21.70 27.28
CA VAL A 13 -27.25 -22.43 26.02
C VAL A 13 -28.15 -21.67 25.02
N ILE A 14 -28.71 -20.51 25.39
CA ILE A 14 -29.56 -19.67 24.51
C ILE A 14 -28.74 -18.55 23.81
N VAL A 15 -27.41 -18.65 23.78
CA VAL A 15 -26.54 -17.72 23.03
C VAL A 15 -25.92 -18.36 21.77
N MET A 16 -26.22 -19.62 21.45
CA MET A 16 -25.54 -20.34 20.36
C MET A 16 -26.36 -20.65 19.09
N ILE A 17 -27.57 -20.11 18.88
CA ILE A 17 -28.38 -20.52 17.71
C ILE A 17 -29.12 -19.34 17.03
N PHE A 18 -28.63 -19.03 15.81
CA PHE A 18 -29.13 -18.20 14.68
C PHE A 18 -28.79 -16.69 14.62
N PRO A 19 -28.69 -16.09 13.40
CA PRO A 19 -28.17 -16.57 12.12
C PRO A 19 -27.06 -15.64 11.56
N VAL A 20 -26.28 -16.17 10.62
CA VAL A 20 -25.40 -15.42 9.73
C VAL A 20 -26.25 -14.47 8.87
N PHE A 21 -26.36 -13.20 9.28
CA PHE A 21 -26.79 -12.09 8.43
C PHE A 21 -25.92 -10.86 8.71
N GLY A 22 -25.68 -10.11 7.64
CA GLY A 22 -24.61 -9.14 7.49
C GLY A 22 -24.55 -8.12 8.63
N GLY A 23 -23.37 -8.04 9.25
CA GLY A 23 -22.98 -6.86 9.98
C GLY A 23 -22.86 -5.71 9.00
N SER A 24 -23.85 -4.82 9.00
CA SER A 24 -23.64 -3.42 8.71
C SER A 24 -22.51 -2.95 9.61
N SER A 25 -21.31 -2.82 9.05
CA SER A 25 -20.20 -2.17 9.72
C SER A 25 -20.54 -0.69 9.86
N THR A 26 -21.20 -0.36 10.97
CA THR A 26 -20.94 0.91 11.62
C THR A 26 -19.50 0.82 12.10
N HIS A 27 -18.56 1.18 11.23
CA HIS A 27 -17.20 1.47 11.65
C HIS A 27 -17.32 2.64 12.63
N ALA A 28 -17.31 2.33 13.92
CA ALA A 28 -16.92 3.32 14.91
C ALA A 28 -15.55 3.82 14.46
N ALA A 29 -15.43 5.13 14.22
CA ALA A 29 -14.16 5.77 13.93
C ALA A 29 -13.16 5.33 15.00
N ILE A 30 -12.22 4.47 14.61
CA ILE A 30 -11.10 4.11 15.46
C ILE A 30 -10.23 5.37 15.47
N ASN A 31 -10.43 6.22 16.48
CA ASN A 31 -9.48 7.26 16.82
C ASN A 31 -8.21 6.59 17.33
N ASN A 32 -7.36 6.09 16.43
CA ASN A 32 -5.95 5.82 16.68
C ASN A 32 -5.13 6.87 15.93
N PRO A 33 -4.95 8.08 16.48
CA PRO A 33 -4.10 9.10 15.86
C PRO A 33 -2.64 8.82 16.20
N SER A 34 -2.05 7.78 15.62
CA SER A 34 -0.61 7.51 15.70
C SER A 34 -0.13 6.74 14.48
N VAL A 35 0.99 7.21 13.92
CA VAL A 35 1.87 6.54 12.95
C VAL A 35 1.59 6.85 11.47
N TYR A 36 1.77 8.11 11.09
CA TYR A 36 1.88 8.50 9.66
C TYR A 36 3.34 8.54 9.15
N ASP A 37 4.34 8.36 10.03
CA ASP A 37 5.77 8.35 9.67
C ASP A 37 6.36 6.95 9.42
N GLU A 38 5.65 5.85 9.76
CA GLU A 38 6.19 4.48 9.66
C GLU A 38 5.54 3.65 8.53
N MET A 39 4.53 4.17 7.84
CA MET A 39 3.94 3.55 6.65
C MET A 39 3.85 4.63 5.57
N ARG A 40 4.44 4.36 4.40
CA ARG A 40 4.29 5.14 3.16
C ARG A 40 3.68 4.23 2.11
N ASP A 41 2.55 3.62 2.46
CA ASP A 41 1.89 2.67 1.57
C ASP A 41 1.10 3.44 0.53
N TYR A 42 1.75 3.81 -0.58
CA TYR A 42 0.99 4.04 -1.80
C TYR A 42 0.45 2.71 -2.28
N PHE A 43 -0.73 2.72 -2.91
CA PHE A 43 -1.00 1.66 -3.88
C PHE A 43 -0.07 1.95 -5.07
N THR A 44 1.18 1.48 -4.99
CA THR A 44 2.00 1.31 -6.18
C THR A 44 1.54 0.02 -6.84
N SER A 45 1.69 -0.10 -8.15
CA SER A 45 1.33 -1.33 -8.87
C SER A 45 2.12 -2.57 -8.39
N ALA A 46 3.11 -2.36 -7.50
CA ALA A 46 3.73 -3.40 -6.69
C ALA A 46 2.86 -3.80 -5.48
N THR A 47 1.92 -4.72 -5.75
CA THR A 47 1.51 -5.80 -4.83
C THR A 47 1.23 -5.47 -3.35
N LYS A 48 -0.01 -5.05 -3.05
CA LYS A 48 -0.75 -5.64 -1.92
C LYS A 48 -1.68 -6.73 -2.49
N ASN A 49 -1.25 -7.99 -2.42
CA ASN A 49 -2.08 -9.20 -2.63
C ASN A 49 -2.60 -9.53 -4.05
N ASN A 50 -1.87 -9.24 -5.15
CA ASN A 50 -2.35 -9.52 -6.53
C ASN A 50 -3.73 -8.92 -6.84
N GLN A 51 -4.10 -7.84 -6.15
CA GLN A 51 -5.36 -7.15 -6.37
C GLN A 51 -5.21 -6.19 -7.55
N THR A 52 -6.05 -6.33 -8.58
CA THR A 52 -6.27 -5.27 -9.57
C THR A 52 -6.77 -4.01 -8.87
N TRP A 53 -6.56 -2.83 -9.44
CA TRP A 53 -7.10 -1.58 -8.91
C TRP A 53 -8.62 -1.69 -8.61
N GLU A 54 -9.37 -2.37 -9.47
CA GLU A 54 -10.79 -2.64 -9.23
C GLU A 54 -11.06 -3.50 -7.99
N SER A 55 -10.32 -4.61 -7.82
CA SER A 55 -10.47 -5.46 -6.62
C SER A 55 -9.99 -4.76 -5.35
N PHE A 56 -9.00 -3.88 -5.46
CA PHE A 56 -8.50 -3.06 -4.36
C PHE A 56 -9.55 -2.03 -3.91
N LYS A 57 -10.20 -1.36 -4.86
CA LYS A 57 -11.30 -0.43 -4.55
C LYS A 57 -12.44 -1.12 -3.81
N ILE A 58 -12.80 -2.32 -4.25
CA ILE A 58 -13.81 -3.16 -3.57
C ILE A 58 -13.37 -3.50 -2.14
N TYR A 59 -12.11 -3.91 -1.95
CA TYR A 59 -11.59 -4.33 -0.65
C TYR A 59 -11.55 -3.18 0.36
N TYR A 60 -11.11 -1.99 -0.04
CA TYR A 60 -10.96 -0.81 0.82
C TYR A 60 -12.16 0.15 0.79
N GLY A 61 -13.24 -0.22 0.09
CA GLY A 61 -14.44 0.60 -0.04
C GLY A 61 -14.23 1.92 -0.76
N VAL A 62 -13.16 2.03 -1.57
CA VAL A 62 -12.87 3.19 -2.41
C VAL A 62 -13.93 3.25 -3.52
N PRO A 63 -14.52 4.41 -3.82
CA PRO A 63 -15.45 4.58 -4.93
C PRO A 63 -14.84 4.10 -6.25
N SER A 64 -15.62 3.38 -7.05
CA SER A 64 -15.11 2.77 -8.29
C SER A 64 -14.62 3.80 -9.31
N ASP A 65 -15.03 5.07 -9.19
CA ASP A 65 -14.67 6.19 -10.05
C ASP A 65 -13.30 6.82 -9.75
N VAL A 66 -12.67 6.45 -8.64
CA VAL A 66 -11.33 6.95 -8.32
C VAL A 66 -10.30 6.29 -9.27
N PRO A 67 -9.55 7.06 -10.07
CA PRO A 67 -8.48 6.50 -10.88
C PRO A 67 -7.28 6.10 -10.03
N PHE A 68 -6.47 5.18 -10.56
CA PHE A 68 -5.25 4.72 -9.89
C PHE A 68 -4.16 5.82 -9.83
N LYS A 69 -4.12 6.67 -10.86
CA LYS A 69 -3.23 7.83 -10.95
C LYS A 69 -4.02 9.08 -11.32
N ASN A 70 -3.57 10.24 -10.87
CA ASN A 70 -4.09 11.51 -11.35
C ASN A 70 -3.53 11.88 -12.73
N ALA A 71 -3.99 13.01 -13.28
CA ALA A 71 -3.57 13.53 -14.59
C ALA A 71 -2.05 13.74 -14.74
N ASN A 72 -1.33 13.94 -13.63
CA ASN A 72 0.12 14.13 -13.60
C ASN A 72 0.91 12.83 -13.26
N GLY A 73 0.23 11.68 -13.18
CA GLY A 73 0.85 10.37 -12.96
C GLY A 73 1.11 10.01 -11.48
N TRP A 74 0.66 10.82 -10.52
CA TRP A 74 0.78 10.53 -9.09
C TRP A 74 -0.21 9.44 -8.68
N PHE A 75 0.26 8.48 -7.88
CA PHE A 75 -0.53 7.35 -7.40
C PHE A 75 -1.54 7.74 -6.32
N PHE A 76 -2.68 7.03 -6.26
CA PHE A 76 -3.68 7.21 -5.20
C PHE A 76 -3.12 6.93 -3.80
N ASN A 77 -3.44 7.80 -2.84
CA ASN A 77 -3.02 7.69 -1.45
C ASN A 77 -4.08 6.95 -0.63
N ILE A 78 -3.85 5.66 -0.37
CA ILE A 78 -4.79 4.82 0.37
C ILE A 78 -4.85 5.16 1.86
N GLU A 79 -3.78 5.66 2.46
CA GLU A 79 -3.76 6.02 3.89
C GLU A 79 -4.70 7.20 4.16
N LEU A 80 -4.63 8.24 3.32
CA LEU A 80 -5.56 9.36 3.38
C LEU A 80 -7.00 8.94 3.12
N TRP A 81 -7.23 7.97 2.23
CA TRP A 81 -8.55 7.40 2.05
C TRP A 81 -9.03 6.63 3.29
N HIS A 82 -8.18 5.76 3.83
CA HIS A 82 -8.52 4.94 4.98
C HIS A 82 -8.85 5.81 6.20
N ASP A 83 -8.01 6.81 6.48
CA ASP A 83 -8.09 7.60 7.70
C ASP A 83 -9.03 8.80 7.58
N LEU A 84 -9.01 9.50 6.44
CA LEU A 84 -9.74 10.76 6.24
C LEU A 84 -10.86 10.66 5.21
N GLN A 85 -10.96 9.55 4.46
CA GLN A 85 -11.96 9.32 3.40
C GLN A 85 -11.92 10.39 2.29
N ILE A 86 -10.72 10.90 1.98
CA ILE A 86 -10.47 11.87 0.90
C ILE A 86 -9.73 11.22 -0.27
N VAL A 87 -9.92 11.75 -1.48
CA VAL A 87 -9.26 11.26 -2.69
C VAL A 87 -8.08 12.17 -3.03
N ALA A 88 -6.90 11.79 -2.56
CA ALA A 88 -5.65 12.49 -2.83
C ALA A 88 -4.62 11.57 -3.51
N TYR A 89 -3.69 12.16 -4.24
CA TYR A 89 -2.63 11.46 -4.98
C TYR A 89 -1.25 11.94 -4.56
N GLY A 90 -0.26 11.05 -4.56
CA GLY A 90 1.05 11.32 -3.96
C GLY A 90 0.94 11.50 -2.45
N ASP A 91 1.88 12.23 -1.85
CA ASP A 91 1.85 12.56 -0.42
C ASP A 91 2.30 14.00 -0.16
N TYR A 92 2.24 14.39 1.12
CA TYR A 92 2.68 15.70 1.60
C TYR A 92 4.17 15.99 1.29
N ALA A 93 5.03 14.96 1.21
CA ALA A 93 6.46 15.07 0.94
C ALA A 93 6.76 15.26 -0.56
N SER A 94 5.85 14.82 -1.42
CA SER A 94 5.90 15.00 -2.88
C SER A 94 5.72 16.46 -3.30
N ILE A 95 5.34 17.34 -2.35
CA ILE A 95 5.11 18.76 -2.58
C ILE A 95 6.35 19.56 -2.14
N GLY A 96 7.01 20.20 -3.11
CA GLY A 96 8.09 21.13 -2.81
C GLY A 96 7.62 22.31 -1.96
N ASN A 97 8.38 22.63 -0.92
CA ASN A 97 8.10 23.69 0.07
C ASN A 97 6.72 23.57 0.73
N ASN A 98 6.32 22.36 1.12
CA ASN A 98 5.10 22.16 1.89
C ASN A 98 5.29 22.66 3.33
N ASP A 99 4.44 23.59 3.76
CA ASP A 99 4.55 24.26 5.05
C ASP A 99 3.95 23.37 6.15
N PHE A 100 4.69 23.19 7.24
CA PHE A 100 4.23 22.45 8.43
C PHE A 100 3.98 23.43 9.57
N LYS A 101 2.86 23.23 10.28
CA LYS A 101 2.55 23.95 11.53
C LYS A 101 2.33 22.94 12.63
N ASN A 102 2.94 23.16 13.79
CA ASN A 102 2.72 22.37 15.01
C ASN A 102 1.37 22.68 15.69
N ALA A 103 0.31 22.85 14.90
CA ALA A 103 -1.05 23.06 15.35
C ALA A 103 -2.04 22.57 14.29
N THR A 104 -3.25 22.22 14.71
CA THR A 104 -4.37 21.78 13.84
C THR A 104 -5.63 22.61 14.14
N LEU A 105 -6.46 22.86 13.13
CA LEU A 105 -7.78 23.49 13.31
C LEU A 105 -8.81 22.47 13.79
N LYS A 106 -9.79 22.91 14.57
CA LYS A 106 -10.92 22.07 14.95
C LYS A 106 -12.20 22.57 14.28
N ASN A 107 -12.65 21.88 13.22
CA ASN A 107 -14.03 21.34 13.10
C ASN A 107 -14.46 21.08 11.65
N TYR A 108 -15.06 19.90 11.49
CA TYR A 108 -15.98 19.44 10.45
C TYR A 108 -17.32 20.21 10.36
N SER A 109 -17.47 21.37 11.01
CA SER A 109 -18.76 22.04 11.17
C SER A 109 -18.62 23.55 11.39
N GLY A 110 -18.21 24.27 10.35
CA GLY A 110 -18.53 25.69 10.14
C GLY A 110 -17.97 26.76 11.10
N ASP A 111 -17.45 26.40 12.27
CA ASP A 111 -16.84 27.31 13.25
C ASP A 111 -15.34 27.00 13.40
N LEU A 112 -14.54 27.68 12.58
CA LEU A 112 -13.07 27.62 12.62
C LEU A 112 -12.58 28.32 13.90
N THR A 113 -12.15 27.54 14.89
CA THR A 113 -11.56 28.09 16.12
C THR A 113 -10.12 27.60 16.32
N VAL A 114 -9.29 28.54 16.79
CA VAL A 114 -7.88 28.52 17.22
C VAL A 114 -7.12 27.18 17.08
N GLY A 115 -5.98 27.22 16.37
CA GLY A 115 -5.10 26.06 16.21
C GLY A 115 -4.69 25.41 17.54
N HIS A 116 -4.95 24.12 17.70
CA HIS A 116 -4.54 23.33 18.86
C HIS A 116 -3.07 22.92 18.71
N LYS A 117 -2.18 23.55 19.48
CA LYS A 117 -0.74 23.26 19.44
C LYS A 117 -0.43 21.80 19.81
N ASN A 118 0.55 21.23 19.13
CA ASN A 118 1.04 19.86 19.32
C ASN A 118 -0.06 18.77 19.11
N GLN A 119 -1.09 19.10 18.33
CA GLN A 119 -2.12 18.18 17.85
C GLN A 119 -2.16 18.26 16.31
N GLY A 120 -2.62 17.20 15.66
CA GLY A 120 -2.76 17.13 14.20
C GLY A 120 -2.49 15.75 13.61
N TYR A 121 -2.82 15.56 12.33
CA TYR A 121 -2.68 14.31 11.59
C TYR A 121 -1.21 13.93 11.37
N TYR A 122 -0.33 14.91 11.16
CA TYR A 122 1.06 14.72 10.74
C TYR A 122 2.08 14.87 11.88
N ARG A 123 3.29 14.33 11.65
CA ARG A 123 4.49 14.56 12.47
C ARG A 123 5.62 15.17 11.63
N SER A 124 6.44 15.99 12.27
CA SER A 124 7.68 16.54 11.70
C SER A 124 8.73 16.58 12.80
N GLY A 125 9.60 15.58 12.84
CA GLY A 125 10.49 15.33 13.98
C GLY A 125 9.68 15.01 15.23
N SER A 126 9.91 15.74 16.33
CA SER A 126 9.18 15.55 17.60
C SER A 126 7.84 16.29 17.67
N LEU A 127 7.52 17.14 16.68
CA LEU A 127 6.34 18.00 16.70
C LEU A 127 5.17 17.34 15.96
N LYS A 128 3.96 17.44 16.54
CA LYS A 128 2.69 16.98 15.95
C LYS A 128 1.89 18.18 15.44
N GLY A 129 1.31 18.06 14.25
CA GLY A 129 0.77 19.21 13.52
C GLY A 129 0.13 18.85 12.18
N GLU A 130 -0.02 19.86 11.32
CA GLU A 130 -0.59 19.73 9.97
C GLU A 130 0.37 20.25 8.90
N TYR A 131 0.49 19.52 7.78
CA TYR A 131 1.05 20.07 6.54
C TYR A 131 -0.03 20.79 5.75
N ARG A 132 0.36 21.85 5.03
CA ARG A 132 -0.56 22.69 4.23
C ARG A 132 -1.29 21.92 3.16
N TYR A 133 -0.64 20.93 2.58
CA TYR A 133 -1.19 20.12 1.51
C TYR A 133 -1.00 18.64 1.80
N HIS A 134 -2.04 17.84 1.53
CA HIS A 134 -2.03 16.38 1.69
C HIS A 134 -1.31 15.67 0.52
N GLY A 135 -1.30 16.28 -0.66
CA GLY A 135 -0.85 15.68 -1.92
C GLY A 135 -1.37 16.47 -3.12
N PHE A 136 -1.82 15.78 -4.15
CA PHE A 136 -2.41 16.35 -5.37
C PHE A 136 -3.87 15.90 -5.56
N ASP A 137 -4.68 16.73 -6.22
CA ASP A 137 -6.03 16.36 -6.66
C ASP A 137 -6.00 15.57 -7.99
N ALA A 138 -7.17 15.16 -8.50
CA ALA A 138 -7.30 14.40 -9.74
C ALA A 138 -6.79 15.17 -10.98
N SER A 139 -6.89 16.49 -10.97
CA SER A 139 -6.37 17.39 -12.02
C SER A 139 -4.87 17.69 -11.86
N GLY A 140 -4.24 17.22 -10.77
CA GLY A 140 -2.83 17.43 -10.48
C GLY A 140 -2.49 18.77 -9.80
N ASN A 141 -3.48 19.52 -9.32
CA ASN A 141 -3.25 20.69 -8.46
C ASN A 141 -2.95 20.24 -7.03
N LYS A 142 -2.35 21.12 -6.19
CA LYS A 142 -2.06 20.80 -4.79
C LYS A 142 -3.37 20.62 -3.99
N TYR A 143 -3.52 19.48 -3.32
CA TYR A 143 -4.65 19.15 -2.46
C TYR A 143 -4.48 19.83 -1.10
N VAL A 144 -5.26 20.88 -0.84
CA VAL A 144 -5.21 21.67 0.39
C VAL A 144 -5.74 20.86 1.58
N ASN A 145 -5.01 20.85 2.69
CA ASN A 145 -5.44 20.26 3.95
C ASN A 145 -6.43 21.19 4.67
N LEU A 146 -7.65 20.73 4.91
CA LEU A 146 -8.71 21.49 5.59
C LEU A 146 -8.35 21.82 7.05
N ASP A 147 -7.60 20.95 7.72
CA ASP A 147 -7.21 21.08 9.13
C ASP A 147 -5.97 21.96 9.30
N PHE A 148 -5.30 22.34 8.21
CA PHE A 148 -4.13 23.21 8.26
C PHE A 148 -4.48 24.61 8.79
N PRO A 149 -3.75 25.13 9.81
CA PRO A 149 -3.99 26.47 10.34
C PRO A 149 -4.00 27.56 9.27
N ALA A 150 -5.11 28.29 9.17
CA ALA A 150 -5.27 29.36 8.18
C ALA A 150 -4.28 30.51 8.47
N ASP A 151 -3.51 30.91 7.47
CA ASP A 151 -2.53 32.01 7.58
C ASP A 151 -3.18 33.38 7.86
N ALA A 152 -4.46 33.55 7.50
CA ALA A 152 -5.27 34.70 7.84
C ALA A 152 -6.77 34.35 7.76
N ASP A 153 -7.38 34.09 8.90
CA ASP A 153 -8.84 34.06 8.99
C ASP A 153 -9.37 35.49 8.82
N SER A 154 -10.20 35.70 7.79
CA SER A 154 -10.96 36.96 7.65
C SER A 154 -11.94 37.21 8.81
N GLY A 155 -12.19 36.21 9.67
CA GLY A 155 -13.17 36.22 10.75
C GLY A 155 -14.62 36.24 10.25
N ARG A 156 -14.82 36.03 8.94
CA ARG A 156 -16.09 36.20 8.23
C ARG A 156 -16.67 34.84 7.86
N LYS A 157 -17.99 34.69 8.08
CA LYS A 157 -18.74 33.52 7.63
C LYS A 157 -18.70 33.40 6.09
N PRO A 158 -18.69 32.19 5.51
CA PRO A 158 -18.55 31.97 4.07
C PRO A 158 -19.50 32.79 3.20
N GLU A 159 -20.75 32.98 3.61
CA GLU A 159 -21.78 33.74 2.89
C GLU A 159 -21.45 35.24 2.75
N SER A 160 -20.64 35.77 3.67
CA SER A 160 -20.24 37.17 3.72
C SER A 160 -18.93 37.46 2.98
N LYS A 161 -18.21 36.42 2.54
CA LYS A 161 -16.96 36.54 1.80
C LYS A 161 -17.24 36.88 0.34
N LYS A 162 -16.37 37.69 -0.28
CA LYS A 162 -16.45 38.03 -1.70
C LYS A 162 -15.70 36.98 -2.51
N TRP A 163 -16.44 35.98 -3.02
CA TRP A 163 -15.87 34.85 -3.76
C TRP A 163 -15.39 35.25 -5.16
N ILE A 164 -14.27 34.67 -5.58
CA ILE A 164 -13.62 34.97 -6.86
C ILE A 164 -14.13 34.01 -7.93
N TYR A 165 -14.72 34.59 -8.98
CA TYR A 165 -15.19 33.88 -10.16
C TYR A 165 -14.00 33.34 -10.97
N THR A 166 -14.02 32.03 -11.24
CA THR A 166 -13.13 31.30 -12.17
C THR A 166 -11.66 31.66 -12.01
N ILE A 167 -11.10 31.44 -10.82
CA ILE A 167 -9.72 31.88 -10.50
C ILE A 167 -8.62 31.18 -11.33
N TRP A 168 -8.95 30.03 -11.90
CA TRP A 168 -8.09 29.23 -12.78
C TRP A 168 -8.15 29.69 -14.25
N ASP A 169 -9.04 30.63 -14.60
CA ASP A 169 -9.11 31.19 -15.95
C ASP A 169 -7.95 32.18 -16.17
N LEU A 170 -7.18 32.00 -17.25
CA LEU A 170 -6.06 32.86 -17.61
C LEU A 170 -6.48 34.32 -17.83
N GLU A 171 -7.73 34.56 -18.21
CA GLU A 171 -8.28 35.91 -18.39
C GLU A 171 -8.75 36.54 -17.06
N SER A 172 -8.84 35.77 -15.99
CA SER A 172 -9.21 36.29 -14.68
C SER A 172 -8.12 37.24 -14.17
N PRO A 173 -8.45 38.46 -13.71
CA PRO A 173 -7.47 39.36 -13.09
C PRO A 173 -6.89 38.79 -11.78
N TYR A 174 -7.48 37.71 -11.29
CA TYR A 174 -7.09 36.98 -10.11
C TYR A 174 -6.29 35.70 -10.42
N TYR A 175 -5.97 35.41 -11.69
CA TYR A 175 -5.15 34.27 -12.06
C TYR A 175 -3.70 34.42 -11.58
N LYS A 176 -3.14 33.33 -11.05
CA LYS A 176 -1.69 33.17 -10.82
C LYS A 176 -1.33 31.69 -10.95
N SER A 177 -0.22 31.39 -11.62
CA SER A 177 0.29 30.01 -11.80
C SER A 177 0.58 29.27 -10.48
N THR A 178 0.69 29.99 -9.36
CA THR A 178 0.89 29.42 -8.02
C THR A 178 -0.41 29.01 -7.32
N ARG A 179 -1.58 29.21 -7.95
CA ARG A 179 -2.90 28.83 -7.43
C ARG A 179 -3.38 27.56 -8.14
N ILE A 180 -4.67 27.47 -8.47
CA ILE A 180 -5.19 26.40 -9.34
C ILE A 180 -4.75 26.71 -10.77
N LYS A 181 -4.01 25.78 -11.38
CA LYS A 181 -3.51 25.93 -12.75
C LYS A 181 -4.52 25.39 -13.75
N GLU A 182 -5.08 24.21 -13.46
CA GLU A 182 -6.06 23.52 -14.29
C GLU A 182 -7.38 23.42 -13.53
N ALA A 183 -8.49 23.74 -14.18
CA ALA A 183 -9.80 23.62 -13.56
C ALA A 183 -10.13 22.16 -13.23
N SER A 184 -11.08 21.94 -12.33
CA SER A 184 -11.59 20.59 -12.11
C SER A 184 -12.39 20.13 -13.33
N GLN A 185 -12.32 18.84 -13.63
CA GLN A 185 -13.12 18.24 -14.72
C GLN A 185 -14.63 18.49 -14.58
N TYR A 186 -15.12 18.66 -13.34
CA TYR A 186 -16.50 19.01 -13.05
C TYR A 186 -16.86 20.41 -13.55
N TYR A 187 -15.96 21.37 -13.42
CA TYR A 187 -16.17 22.71 -13.96
C TYR A 187 -16.19 22.72 -15.49
N ASP A 188 -15.25 22.03 -16.13
CA ASP A 188 -15.15 21.99 -17.59
C ASP A 188 -16.41 21.38 -18.23
N LEU A 189 -16.94 20.32 -17.61
CA LEU A 189 -18.20 19.71 -18.04
C LEU A 189 -19.41 20.57 -17.69
N ALA A 190 -19.45 21.20 -16.51
CA ALA A 190 -20.54 22.07 -16.07
C ALA A 190 -20.74 23.32 -16.93
N LYS A 191 -19.75 23.72 -17.75
CA LYS A 191 -19.89 24.79 -18.74
C LYS A 191 -20.72 24.42 -19.96
N LEU A 192 -20.81 23.12 -20.27
CA LEU A 192 -21.41 22.68 -21.52
C LEU A 192 -22.93 22.93 -21.49
N PRO A 193 -23.55 23.33 -22.62
CA PRO A 193 -24.98 23.62 -22.69
C PRO A 193 -25.79 22.35 -22.96
N ASN A 194 -25.69 21.34 -22.09
CA ASN A 194 -26.44 20.08 -22.19
C ASN A 194 -27.02 19.64 -20.83
N ASP A 195 -27.92 18.65 -20.86
CA ASP A 195 -28.63 18.15 -19.67
C ASP A 195 -27.68 17.50 -18.64
N ASN A 196 -26.67 16.78 -19.12
CA ASN A 196 -25.65 16.16 -18.28
C ASN A 196 -24.85 17.20 -17.48
N ALA A 197 -24.46 18.30 -18.13
CA ALA A 197 -23.82 19.44 -17.49
C ALA A 197 -24.76 20.16 -16.51
N GLN A 198 -26.07 20.20 -16.79
CA GLN A 198 -27.07 20.72 -15.85
C GLN A 198 -27.13 19.90 -14.56
N SER A 199 -27.06 18.57 -14.66
CA SER A 199 -26.98 17.70 -13.48
C SER A 199 -25.74 18.00 -12.64
N ILE A 200 -24.60 18.29 -13.27
CA ILE A 200 -23.37 18.68 -12.56
C ILE A 200 -23.54 20.03 -11.84
N ARG A 201 -24.07 21.04 -12.55
CA ARG A 201 -24.36 22.36 -11.96
C ARG A 201 -25.28 22.26 -10.74
N ASN A 202 -26.32 21.44 -10.83
CA ASN A 202 -27.29 21.23 -9.76
C ASN A 202 -26.65 20.60 -8.53
N TRP A 203 -25.94 19.48 -8.68
CA TRP A 203 -25.40 18.80 -7.50
C TRP A 203 -24.30 19.62 -6.81
N ILE A 204 -23.47 20.36 -7.56
CA ILE A 204 -22.46 21.26 -6.95
C ILE A 204 -23.15 22.33 -6.10
N ALA A 205 -24.24 22.91 -6.61
CA ALA A 205 -25.01 23.92 -5.89
C ALA A 205 -25.75 23.36 -4.65
N GLU A 206 -26.24 22.12 -4.72
CA GLU A 206 -26.95 21.44 -3.63
C GLU A 206 -26.02 21.00 -2.50
N THR A 207 -24.81 20.57 -2.85
CA THR A 207 -23.87 19.97 -1.89
C THR A 207 -22.96 21.01 -1.23
N LEU A 208 -22.78 22.18 -1.84
CA LEU A 208 -22.08 23.29 -1.19
C LEU A 208 -22.86 23.72 0.08
N PRO A 209 -22.22 23.81 1.25
CA PRO A 209 -22.92 24.02 2.52
C PRO A 209 -23.52 25.42 2.70
N PHE A 210 -23.26 26.33 1.77
CA PHE A 210 -23.76 27.71 1.77
C PHE A 210 -24.03 28.20 0.35
N LYS A 211 -24.79 29.29 0.23
CA LYS A 211 -25.04 29.95 -1.06
C LYS A 211 -24.07 31.10 -1.30
N ILE A 212 -23.62 31.26 -2.53
CA ILE A 212 -22.77 32.37 -2.93
C ILE A 212 -23.63 33.63 -3.06
N VAL A 213 -23.49 34.55 -2.11
CA VAL A 213 -24.23 35.83 -2.08
C VAL A 213 -23.37 36.98 -2.62
N ASN A 214 -22.09 37.01 -2.24
CA ASN A 214 -21.15 38.07 -2.56
C ASN A 214 -20.00 37.51 -3.41
N SER A 215 -19.72 38.14 -4.55
CA SER A 215 -18.80 37.61 -5.57
C SER A 215 -18.17 38.70 -6.44
N THR A 216 -17.12 38.35 -7.20
CA THR A 216 -16.49 39.23 -8.19
C THR A 216 -17.23 39.27 -9.54
N ASN A 217 -18.25 38.43 -9.74
CA ASN A 217 -19.05 38.36 -10.97
C ASN A 217 -20.56 38.33 -10.65
N ALA A 218 -21.38 38.78 -11.60
CA ALA A 218 -22.85 38.76 -11.49
C ALA A 218 -23.43 37.33 -11.52
N ASN A 219 -22.80 36.38 -12.23
CA ASN A 219 -23.19 34.97 -12.19
C ASN A 219 -22.74 34.35 -10.85
N LYS A 220 -23.67 33.77 -10.09
CA LYS A 220 -23.45 33.21 -8.74
C LYS A 220 -23.56 31.68 -8.70
N ASP A 221 -23.54 31.02 -9.85
CA ASP A 221 -23.61 29.56 -9.92
C ASP A 221 -22.38 28.94 -9.25
N ALA A 222 -22.61 28.01 -8.33
CA ALA A 222 -21.56 27.47 -7.45
C ALA A 222 -20.36 26.89 -8.22
N TYR A 223 -20.59 26.22 -9.36
CA TYR A 223 -19.54 25.61 -10.17
C TYR A 223 -18.50 26.63 -10.69
N ASN A 224 -18.85 27.90 -10.83
CA ASN A 224 -17.91 28.95 -11.26
C ASN A 224 -16.91 29.37 -10.17
N TYR A 225 -17.10 28.92 -8.94
CA TYR A 225 -16.30 29.33 -7.77
C TYR A 225 -15.70 28.14 -7.03
N ALA A 226 -16.39 27.00 -7.04
CA ALA A 226 -16.00 25.78 -6.35
C ALA A 226 -15.14 24.89 -7.25
N HIS A 227 -13.85 24.83 -6.96
CA HIS A 227 -12.96 23.81 -7.51
C HIS A 227 -13.15 22.51 -6.75
N VAL A 228 -14.04 21.65 -7.26
CA VAL A 228 -14.30 20.32 -6.67
C VAL A 228 -13.03 19.48 -6.73
N THR A 229 -12.47 19.17 -5.57
CA THR A 229 -11.29 18.30 -5.43
C THR A 229 -11.71 16.84 -5.30
N THR A 230 -12.79 16.57 -4.56
CA THR A 230 -13.40 15.25 -4.39
C THR A 230 -14.92 15.39 -4.50
N ALA A 231 -15.58 14.63 -5.38
CA ALA A 231 -17.03 14.69 -5.50
C ALA A 231 -17.74 13.96 -4.33
N PRO A 232 -18.87 14.48 -3.84
CA PRO A 232 -19.68 13.83 -2.82
C PRO A 232 -20.43 12.63 -3.42
N THR A 233 -20.59 11.58 -2.62
CA THR A 233 -21.42 10.42 -2.97
C THR A 233 -22.64 10.34 -2.05
N THR A 234 -23.47 9.31 -2.22
CA THR A 234 -24.54 8.98 -1.25
C THR A 234 -23.97 8.50 0.09
N ARG A 235 -22.72 8.04 0.12
CA ARG A 235 -22.08 7.44 1.30
C ARG A 235 -21.11 8.39 2.00
N PHE A 236 -20.40 9.22 1.26
CA PHE A 236 -19.29 10.05 1.74
C PHE A 236 -19.45 11.52 1.31
N PRO A 237 -19.07 12.48 2.17
CA PRO A 237 -19.00 13.89 1.77
C PRO A 237 -17.89 14.09 0.73
N GLY A 238 -17.96 15.19 -0.03
CA GLY A 238 -16.92 15.61 -0.95
C GLY A 238 -16.13 16.79 -0.39
N GLU A 239 -15.25 17.37 -1.20
CA GLU A 239 -14.52 18.60 -0.86
C GLU A 239 -14.41 19.55 -2.06
N ALA A 240 -14.43 20.85 -1.78
CA ALA A 240 -14.19 21.89 -2.77
C ALA A 240 -13.30 23.01 -2.23
N LEU A 241 -12.38 23.47 -3.08
CA LEU A 241 -11.51 24.62 -2.82
C LEU A 241 -12.10 25.87 -3.46
N MET A 242 -12.16 26.97 -2.70
CA MET A 242 -12.67 28.26 -3.17
C MET A 242 -11.73 29.40 -2.78
N TYR A 243 -11.75 30.50 -3.53
CA TYR A 243 -10.91 31.67 -3.27
C TYR A 243 -11.74 32.94 -3.07
N HIS A 244 -11.32 33.80 -2.14
CA HIS A 244 -12.02 35.04 -1.84
C HIS A 244 -11.08 36.25 -1.79
N ASP A 245 -11.64 37.42 -2.12
CA ASP A 245 -10.96 38.71 -2.13
C ASP A 245 -11.19 39.45 -0.79
N SER A 246 -10.10 39.75 -0.08
CA SER A 246 -10.10 40.52 1.18
C SER A 246 -8.92 41.52 1.22
N ASN A 247 -8.61 42.19 0.09
CA ASN A 247 -7.38 42.95 -0.19
C ASN A 247 -6.14 42.09 -0.44
N ILE A 248 -6.10 40.90 0.18
CA ILE A 248 -5.22 39.79 -0.16
C ILE A 248 -6.14 38.62 -0.54
N ILE A 249 -5.72 37.82 -1.51
CA ILE A 249 -6.49 36.67 -1.99
C ILE A 249 -6.16 35.47 -1.12
N TYR A 250 -7.18 34.94 -0.46
CA TYR A 250 -7.07 33.73 0.36
C TYR A 250 -7.90 32.61 -0.24
N TYR A 251 -7.50 31.37 0.05
CA TYR A 251 -8.27 30.18 -0.28
C TYR A 251 -8.90 29.59 0.98
N GLN A 252 -9.96 28.82 0.79
CA GLN A 252 -10.58 28.01 1.82
C GLN A 252 -11.16 26.74 1.20
N THR A 253 -10.90 25.61 1.86
CA THR A 253 -11.52 24.33 1.52
C THR A 253 -12.81 24.17 2.31
N PHE A 254 -13.81 23.52 1.71
CA PHE A 254 -15.08 23.20 2.33
C PHE A 254 -15.43 21.73 2.11
N SER A 255 -15.90 21.06 3.16
CA SER A 255 -16.58 19.77 3.02
C SER A 255 -17.94 19.99 2.36
N LEU A 256 -18.22 19.22 1.32
CA LEU A 256 -19.49 19.17 0.62
C LEU A 256 -20.43 18.21 1.34
N ASN A 257 -21.71 18.57 1.42
CA ASN A 257 -22.75 17.69 1.96
C ASN A 257 -22.87 16.42 1.10
N LYS A 258 -23.20 15.29 1.75
CA LYS A 258 -23.54 14.05 1.03
C LYS A 258 -24.71 14.30 0.10
N ARG A 259 -24.72 13.60 -1.04
CA ARG A 259 -25.75 13.81 -2.05
C ARG A 259 -27.06 13.14 -1.61
N VAL A 260 -28.13 13.93 -1.46
CA VAL A 260 -29.47 13.46 -1.05
C VAL A 260 -30.41 13.48 -2.28
N GLN A 261 -30.37 12.38 -3.05
CA GLN A 261 -31.33 11.92 -4.08
C GLN A 261 -31.37 12.53 -5.51
N ASP A 262 -32.00 11.71 -6.38
CA ASP A 262 -32.34 11.73 -7.81
C ASP A 262 -31.18 11.56 -8.83
N LYS A 263 -30.78 10.29 -9.01
CA LYS A 263 -29.97 9.81 -10.14
C LYS A 263 -30.83 8.96 -11.10
N SER A 264 -31.95 9.48 -11.62
CA SER A 264 -32.86 8.64 -12.42
C SER A 264 -32.45 8.42 -13.89
N LYS A 265 -32.54 7.14 -14.29
CA LYS A 265 -32.72 6.50 -15.61
C LYS A 265 -31.51 5.75 -16.20
N LEU A 266 -31.59 4.42 -16.17
CA LEU A 266 -31.72 3.60 -17.38
C LEU A 266 -32.47 2.29 -17.06
N GLU A 267 -33.29 1.88 -18.00
CA GLU A 267 -34.33 0.86 -17.84
C GLU A 267 -33.75 -0.54 -17.72
N MET A 268 -34.13 -1.26 -16.67
CA MET A 268 -33.73 -2.65 -16.51
C MET A 268 -34.91 -3.53 -16.89
N ALA A 269 -34.95 -3.93 -18.15
CA ALA A 269 -35.75 -5.08 -18.54
C ALA A 269 -35.23 -6.30 -17.74
N PRO A 270 -36.04 -6.92 -16.86
CA PRO A 270 -35.68 -8.20 -16.29
C PRO A 270 -35.71 -9.23 -17.41
N PHE A 271 -34.59 -9.92 -17.65
CA PHE A 271 -34.61 -11.16 -18.40
C PHE A 271 -35.05 -12.28 -17.45
N ILE A 272 -36.22 -12.85 -17.68
CA ILE A 272 -36.57 -14.13 -17.06
C ILE A 272 -35.99 -15.24 -17.94
N ALA A 273 -34.89 -15.84 -17.49
CA ALA A 273 -34.63 -17.24 -17.84
C ALA A 273 -35.39 -18.12 -16.85
N VAL A 274 -36.49 -18.71 -17.30
CA VAL A 274 -37.08 -19.83 -16.56
C VAL A 274 -36.23 -21.07 -16.86
N GLU A 275 -35.16 -21.28 -16.10
CA GLU A 275 -34.52 -22.60 -16.04
C GLU A 275 -35.47 -23.54 -15.30
N ARG A 276 -36.19 -24.41 -16.03
CA ARG A 276 -37.02 -25.46 -15.44
C ARG A 276 -36.18 -26.72 -15.33
N THR A 277 -36.00 -27.21 -14.11
CA THR A 277 -35.52 -28.57 -13.86
C THR A 277 -36.54 -29.32 -13.02
N GLY A 278 -36.94 -30.51 -13.48
CA GLY A 278 -37.94 -31.37 -12.86
C GLY A 278 -38.58 -32.32 -13.88
N ASP A 279 -39.01 -33.49 -13.42
CA ASP A 279 -39.64 -34.50 -14.27
C ASP A 279 -41.15 -34.23 -14.44
N GLY A 280 -41.60 -34.16 -15.69
CA GLY A 280 -43.01 -34.10 -16.04
C GLY A 280 -43.67 -35.48 -15.96
N PHE A 281 -44.43 -35.71 -14.88
CA PHE A 281 -45.59 -36.62 -14.75
C PHE A 281 -45.41 -38.15 -14.91
N ASP A 282 -46.01 -38.88 -13.95
CA ASP A 282 -46.59 -40.22 -14.11
C ASP A 282 -48.14 -40.08 -14.06
N PRO A 283 -48.87 -40.38 -15.16
CA PRO A 283 -50.32 -40.26 -15.23
C PRO A 283 -51.15 -41.05 -14.25
N VAL A 284 -50.54 -42.07 -13.65
CA VAL A 284 -51.26 -43.02 -12.81
C VAL A 284 -51.38 -42.53 -11.37
N LYS A 285 -50.50 -41.62 -10.93
CA LYS A 285 -50.33 -41.29 -9.50
C LYS A 285 -51.10 -40.07 -8.99
N LYS A 286 -51.75 -39.27 -9.85
CA LYS A 286 -52.43 -38.01 -9.47
C LYS A 286 -51.56 -37.10 -8.58
N ALA A 287 -50.27 -36.97 -8.90
CA ALA A 287 -49.28 -36.27 -8.08
C ALA A 287 -49.21 -34.75 -8.38
N SER A 288 -48.55 -33.98 -7.50
CA SER A 288 -48.18 -32.58 -7.77
C SER A 288 -47.10 -32.50 -8.85
N LEU A 289 -47.09 -31.39 -9.60
CA LEU A 289 -45.99 -31.04 -10.50
C LEU A 289 -44.98 -30.19 -9.71
N GLU A 290 -43.71 -30.55 -9.76
CA GLU A 290 -42.63 -29.87 -9.04
C GLU A 290 -41.69 -29.19 -10.04
N TYR A 291 -41.47 -27.88 -9.87
CA TYR A 291 -40.58 -27.07 -10.72
C TYR A 291 -39.64 -26.25 -9.85
N ASP A 292 -38.40 -26.12 -10.30
CA ASP A 292 -37.53 -25.02 -9.91
C ASP A 292 -37.68 -23.88 -10.95
N VAL A 293 -37.89 -22.64 -10.49
CA VAL A 293 -38.07 -21.45 -11.33
C VAL A 293 -37.09 -20.36 -10.89
N LYS A 294 -36.12 -20.04 -11.74
CA LYS A 294 -35.12 -18.98 -11.48
C LYS A 294 -35.57 -17.63 -12.04
N LEU A 295 -35.43 -16.56 -11.26
CA LEU A 295 -35.66 -15.17 -11.67
C LEU A 295 -34.38 -14.36 -11.44
N THR A 296 -33.97 -13.53 -12.42
CA THR A 296 -32.77 -12.68 -12.34
C THR A 296 -33.08 -11.25 -12.75
N GLY A 297 -32.74 -10.29 -11.90
CA GLY A 297 -32.71 -8.85 -12.21
C GLY A 297 -31.29 -8.37 -12.47
N ILE A 298 -31.12 -7.47 -13.44
CA ILE A 298 -29.82 -6.88 -13.81
C ILE A 298 -29.96 -5.37 -13.84
N TYR A 299 -29.11 -4.64 -13.11
CA TYR A 299 -29.00 -3.18 -13.13
C TYR A 299 -28.13 -2.74 -14.32
N ARG A 300 -28.68 -1.96 -15.26
CA ARG A 300 -28.00 -1.61 -16.53
C ARG A 300 -27.03 -0.46 -16.34
N ASP A 301 -25.90 -0.79 -15.72
CA ASP A 301 -24.84 0.16 -15.46
C ASP A 301 -23.59 -0.13 -16.31
N ALA A 302 -23.51 -1.28 -16.98
CA ALA A 302 -22.31 -1.79 -17.65
C ALA A 302 -21.60 -0.81 -18.59
N GLU A 303 -22.33 0.11 -19.25
CA GLU A 303 -21.74 1.13 -20.12
C GLU A 303 -20.85 2.13 -19.39
N LEU A 304 -21.12 2.41 -18.10
CA LEU A 304 -20.26 3.23 -17.24
C LEU A 304 -19.02 2.47 -16.72
N TRP A 305 -18.90 1.16 -17.02
CA TRP A 305 -17.72 0.31 -16.77
C TRP A 305 -17.10 -0.23 -18.06
N SER A 306 -17.53 0.28 -19.22
CA SER A 306 -16.98 -0.07 -20.53
C SER A 306 -15.67 0.72 -20.78
N PRO A 307 -14.68 0.17 -21.50
CA PRO A 307 -13.42 0.88 -21.80
C PRO A 307 -13.58 2.14 -22.69
N TYR A 308 -14.80 2.44 -23.15
CA TYR A 308 -15.10 3.73 -23.77
C TYR A 308 -14.97 4.83 -22.71
N THR A 309 -13.97 5.70 -22.89
CA THR A 309 -13.60 6.75 -21.93
C THR A 309 -14.72 7.74 -21.59
N THR A 310 -15.82 7.80 -22.36
CA THR A 310 -16.95 8.71 -22.11
C THR A 310 -18.33 8.05 -22.22
N TYR A 311 -19.26 8.41 -21.35
CA TYR A 311 -20.69 8.08 -21.39
C TYR A 311 -21.53 9.35 -21.51
N GLY A 312 -22.38 9.45 -22.53
CA GLY A 312 -23.17 10.67 -22.79
C GLY A 312 -22.32 11.94 -22.98
N GLY A 313 -21.09 11.80 -23.49
CA GLY A 313 -20.13 12.88 -23.66
C GLY A 313 -19.39 13.32 -22.38
N MET A 314 -19.60 12.64 -21.24
CA MET A 314 -18.84 12.85 -20.01
C MET A 314 -17.84 11.71 -19.80
N PRO A 315 -16.63 11.98 -19.28
CA PRO A 315 -15.77 10.94 -18.72
C PRO A 315 -16.52 9.98 -17.78
N VAL A 316 -16.27 8.67 -17.91
CA VAL A 316 -17.04 7.63 -17.18
C VAL A 316 -16.90 7.72 -15.66
N ASP A 317 -15.80 8.26 -15.16
CA ASP A 317 -15.60 8.62 -13.74
C ASP A 317 -16.56 9.74 -13.31
N VAL A 318 -16.66 10.83 -14.08
CA VAL A 318 -17.62 11.90 -13.79
C VAL A 318 -19.07 11.42 -13.94
N ALA A 319 -19.37 10.61 -14.95
CA ALA A 319 -20.70 10.07 -15.19
C ALA A 319 -21.21 9.25 -13.98
N ARG A 320 -20.34 8.49 -13.30
CA ARG A 320 -20.68 7.72 -12.09
C ARG A 320 -21.05 8.61 -10.90
N THR A 321 -20.57 9.86 -10.85
CA THR A 321 -21.04 10.84 -9.86
C THR A 321 -22.47 11.29 -10.12
N VAL A 322 -22.95 11.21 -11.37
CA VAL A 322 -24.25 11.68 -11.83
C VAL A 322 -25.32 10.58 -11.80
N PHE A 323 -25.00 9.34 -12.23
CA PHE A 323 -25.93 8.19 -12.36
C PHE A 323 -25.85 7.17 -11.22
N TYR A 324 -26.93 6.42 -10.97
CA TYR A 324 -26.91 5.27 -10.05
C TYR A 324 -26.04 4.16 -10.65
N THR A 325 -25.33 3.46 -9.78
CA THR A 325 -24.37 2.42 -10.13
C THR A 325 -24.60 1.17 -9.29
N ARG A 326 -23.94 0.06 -9.63
CA ARG A 326 -23.88 -1.12 -8.77
C ARG A 326 -23.40 -0.83 -7.34
N ASP A 327 -22.61 0.22 -7.13
CA ASP A 327 -22.05 0.57 -5.81
C ASP A 327 -23.10 1.19 -4.87
N GLU A 328 -24.23 1.68 -5.40
CA GLU A 328 -25.33 2.21 -4.58
C GLU A 328 -26.44 1.18 -4.28
N ILE A 329 -26.40 -0.02 -4.87
CA ILE A 329 -27.40 -1.06 -4.66
C ILE A 329 -27.26 -1.66 -3.24
N LYS A 330 -28.31 -1.52 -2.43
CA LYS A 330 -28.40 -2.09 -1.09
C LYS A 330 -28.92 -3.52 -1.11
N SER A 331 -30.01 -3.77 -1.83
CA SER A 331 -30.65 -5.09 -1.86
C SER A 331 -31.63 -5.24 -3.03
N TRP A 332 -32.04 -6.48 -3.28
CA TRP A 332 -33.11 -6.81 -4.22
C TRP A 332 -34.25 -7.53 -3.50
N THR A 333 -35.48 -7.28 -3.95
CA THR A 333 -36.66 -8.10 -3.65
C THR A 333 -37.18 -8.69 -4.93
N ILE A 334 -37.38 -10.01 -4.96
CA ILE A 334 -37.83 -10.77 -6.12
C ILE A 334 -39.11 -11.50 -5.74
N LYS A 335 -40.15 -11.37 -6.55
CA LYS A 335 -41.44 -12.02 -6.37
C LYS A 335 -41.78 -12.86 -7.59
N LEU A 336 -42.35 -14.03 -7.37
CA LEU A 336 -42.87 -14.92 -8.40
C LEU A 336 -44.33 -15.25 -8.06
N THR A 337 -45.24 -15.05 -9.01
CA THR A 337 -46.64 -15.46 -8.89
C THR A 337 -46.94 -16.55 -9.91
N ASP A 338 -47.39 -17.70 -9.45
CA ASP A 338 -47.93 -18.75 -10.33
C ASP A 338 -49.36 -18.40 -10.78
N THR A 339 -49.59 -18.41 -12.10
CA THR A 339 -50.89 -18.04 -12.70
C THR A 339 -51.98 -19.11 -12.51
N LEU A 340 -51.62 -20.36 -12.17
CA LEU A 340 -52.57 -21.46 -11.95
C LEU A 340 -53.05 -21.54 -10.49
N THR A 341 -52.16 -21.32 -9.54
CA THR A 341 -52.48 -21.38 -8.10
C THR A 341 -52.72 -20.01 -7.47
N ASN A 342 -52.33 -18.92 -8.14
CA ASN A 342 -52.18 -17.58 -7.57
C ASN A 342 -51.25 -17.53 -6.35
N GLN A 343 -50.35 -18.50 -6.23
CA GLN A 343 -49.37 -18.53 -5.16
C GLN A 343 -48.31 -17.46 -5.41
N LEU A 344 -48.19 -16.52 -4.48
CA LEU A 344 -47.13 -15.53 -4.43
C LEU A 344 -45.96 -16.08 -3.60
N LEU A 345 -44.78 -16.11 -4.20
CA LEU A 345 -43.52 -16.42 -3.54
C LEU A 345 -42.65 -15.17 -3.55
N VAL A 346 -42.05 -14.83 -2.41
CA VAL A 346 -41.25 -13.61 -2.23
C VAL A 346 -39.89 -13.99 -1.67
N ALA A 347 -38.84 -13.45 -2.27
CA ALA A 347 -37.48 -13.46 -1.77
C ALA A 347 -37.05 -12.02 -1.50
N GLU A 348 -36.93 -11.69 -0.22
CA GLU A 348 -36.46 -10.37 0.23
C GLU A 348 -34.96 -10.42 0.53
N ASN A 349 -34.29 -9.28 0.44
CA ASN A 349 -32.87 -9.13 0.76
C ASN A 349 -31.96 -10.09 -0.03
N VAL A 350 -32.28 -10.32 -1.30
CA VAL A 350 -31.49 -11.19 -2.18
C VAL A 350 -30.08 -10.62 -2.33
N LYS A 351 -29.07 -11.48 -2.10
CA LYS A 351 -27.65 -11.11 -2.16
C LYS A 351 -27.27 -10.61 -3.55
N ASN A 352 -26.53 -9.52 -3.58
CA ASN A 352 -26.07 -8.87 -4.80
C ASN A 352 -24.79 -9.56 -5.33
N ASN A 353 -24.68 -9.75 -6.65
CA ASN A 353 -23.43 -10.08 -7.32
C ASN A 353 -23.15 -8.99 -8.38
N GLY A 354 -22.43 -7.94 -7.97
CA GLY A 354 -22.19 -6.77 -8.79
C GLY A 354 -23.48 -6.00 -9.09
N ASN A 355 -23.94 -6.05 -10.33
CA ASN A 355 -25.17 -5.40 -10.78
C ASN A 355 -26.38 -6.36 -10.86
N ARG A 356 -26.31 -7.57 -10.28
CA ARG A 356 -27.35 -8.60 -10.44
C ARG A 356 -27.91 -9.11 -9.12
N GLY A 357 -29.23 -9.37 -9.09
CA GLY A 357 -29.92 -10.10 -8.02
C GLY A 357 -30.72 -11.26 -8.59
N SER A 358 -30.55 -12.47 -8.07
CA SER A 358 -31.25 -13.67 -8.58
C SER A 358 -31.74 -14.58 -7.46
N ASN A 359 -32.89 -15.22 -7.64
CA ASN A 359 -33.39 -16.25 -6.74
C ASN A 359 -34.06 -17.40 -7.52
N THR A 360 -33.96 -18.62 -6.98
CA THR A 360 -34.67 -19.80 -7.49
C THR A 360 -35.80 -20.18 -6.53
N PHE A 361 -37.02 -20.25 -7.04
CA PHE A 361 -38.22 -20.65 -6.31
C PHE A 361 -38.58 -22.09 -6.61
N LYS A 362 -38.91 -22.85 -5.56
CA LYS A 362 -39.51 -24.18 -5.71
C LYS A 362 -41.02 -24.04 -5.78
N VAL A 363 -41.63 -24.50 -6.86
CA VAL A 363 -43.08 -24.42 -7.10
C VAL A 363 -43.66 -25.81 -7.18
N SER A 364 -44.64 -26.09 -6.32
CA SER A 364 -45.43 -27.32 -6.31
C SER A 364 -46.87 -27.00 -6.73
N ILE A 365 -47.33 -27.56 -7.85
CA ILE A 365 -48.71 -27.37 -8.34
C ILE A 365 -49.51 -28.64 -8.09
N PRO A 366 -50.51 -28.62 -7.17
CA PRO A 366 -51.33 -29.79 -6.88
C PRO A 366 -52.17 -30.23 -8.09
N TYR A 367 -52.40 -31.55 -8.23
CA TYR A 367 -53.23 -32.15 -9.30
C TYR A 367 -54.57 -31.44 -9.51
N GLU A 368 -55.24 -31.07 -8.41
CA GLU A 368 -56.55 -30.40 -8.42
C GLU A 368 -56.56 -29.07 -9.18
N LYS A 369 -55.40 -28.42 -9.33
CA LYS A 369 -55.25 -27.10 -9.97
C LYS A 369 -55.00 -27.18 -11.47
N TYR A 370 -54.49 -28.30 -11.97
CA TYR A 370 -54.24 -28.48 -13.41
C TYR A 370 -55.11 -29.58 -14.06
N LYS A 371 -55.87 -30.36 -13.28
CA LYS A 371 -56.73 -31.45 -13.78
C LYS A 371 -57.75 -31.01 -14.84
N SER A 372 -58.23 -29.77 -14.79
CA SER A 372 -59.19 -29.22 -15.76
C SER A 372 -58.55 -28.84 -17.11
N LYS A 373 -57.22 -28.77 -17.18
CA LYS A 373 -56.45 -28.49 -18.41
C LYS A 373 -55.93 -29.76 -19.10
N LEU A 374 -56.15 -30.94 -18.51
CA LEU A 374 -55.84 -32.23 -19.14
C LEU A 374 -56.92 -32.58 -20.18
N THR A 375 -56.63 -32.38 -21.47
CA THR A 375 -57.56 -32.77 -22.55
C THR A 375 -57.53 -34.28 -22.81
N THR A 376 -58.71 -34.90 -22.97
CA THR A 376 -58.89 -36.32 -23.28
C THR A 376 -58.78 -36.61 -24.78
N ASN A 377 -57.63 -36.33 -25.41
CA ASN A 377 -57.35 -36.78 -26.77
C ASN A 377 -56.11 -37.72 -26.80
N PRO A 378 -56.15 -38.90 -27.44
CA PRO A 378 -55.10 -39.92 -27.28
C PRO A 378 -53.89 -39.81 -28.22
N GLU A 379 -53.89 -38.93 -29.23
CA GLU A 379 -52.90 -39.02 -30.34
C GLU A 379 -51.98 -37.79 -30.56
N SER A 380 -51.82 -36.90 -29.57
CA SER A 380 -50.78 -35.86 -29.64
C SER A 380 -50.16 -35.64 -28.27
N ASP A 381 -48.84 -35.49 -28.22
CA ASP A 381 -48.06 -35.15 -27.02
C ASP A 381 -48.81 -34.19 -26.09
N LYS A 382 -49.21 -34.70 -24.92
CA LYS A 382 -49.97 -33.93 -23.94
C LYS A 382 -49.06 -32.91 -23.29
N ARG A 383 -49.11 -31.66 -23.74
CA ARG A 383 -48.40 -30.53 -23.11
C ARG A 383 -49.36 -29.73 -22.24
N ILE A 384 -48.97 -29.45 -21.00
CA ILE A 384 -49.65 -28.49 -20.12
C ILE A 384 -48.83 -27.20 -20.13
N GLU A 385 -49.45 -26.09 -20.50
CA GLU A 385 -48.83 -24.77 -20.40
C GLU A 385 -49.01 -24.17 -18.99
N ILE A 386 -47.88 -23.80 -18.39
CA ILE A 386 -47.78 -23.19 -17.06
C ILE A 386 -47.07 -21.86 -17.24
N ALA A 387 -47.70 -20.78 -16.76
CA ALA A 387 -47.16 -19.43 -16.82
C ALA A 387 -46.93 -18.85 -15.41
N PHE A 388 -45.95 -17.95 -15.30
CA PHE A 388 -45.55 -17.26 -14.07
C PHE A 388 -45.41 -15.76 -14.32
N ASN A 389 -45.74 -14.94 -13.33
CA ASN A 389 -45.49 -13.50 -13.34
C ASN A 389 -44.36 -13.18 -12.35
N GLY A 390 -43.28 -12.56 -12.82
CA GLY A 390 -42.18 -12.08 -12.00
C GLY A 390 -42.30 -10.58 -11.68
N GLU A 391 -41.94 -10.17 -10.47
CA GLU A 391 -41.74 -8.78 -10.07
C GLU A 391 -40.39 -8.65 -9.37
N ILE A 392 -39.59 -7.63 -9.71
CA ILE A 392 -38.27 -7.38 -9.13
C ILE A 392 -38.17 -5.92 -8.71
N THR A 393 -37.72 -5.68 -7.49
CA THR A 393 -37.43 -4.36 -6.93
C THR A 393 -35.97 -4.29 -6.51
N VAL A 394 -35.25 -3.26 -6.96
CA VAL A 394 -33.93 -2.88 -6.45
C VAL A 394 -34.07 -1.75 -5.43
N PHE A 395 -33.38 -1.86 -4.29
CA PHE A 395 -33.32 -0.85 -3.24
C PHE A 395 -31.90 -0.28 -3.16
N PHE A 396 -31.79 1.04 -3.00
CA PHE A 396 -30.52 1.75 -2.87
C PHE A 396 -30.23 2.16 -1.43
N HIS A 397 -28.97 2.47 -1.13
CA HIS A 397 -28.53 2.83 0.23
C HIS A 397 -29.17 4.10 0.79
N ASN A 398 -29.62 5.01 -0.07
CA ASN A 398 -30.30 6.25 0.29
C ASN A 398 -31.82 6.10 0.47
N GLY A 399 -32.35 4.87 0.38
CA GLY A 399 -33.77 4.57 0.52
C GLY A 399 -34.58 4.58 -0.77
N ASP A 400 -33.99 4.95 -1.91
CA ASP A 400 -34.68 4.88 -3.20
C ASP A 400 -34.92 3.44 -3.65
N SER A 401 -35.91 3.24 -4.52
CA SER A 401 -36.19 1.94 -5.12
C SER A 401 -36.74 2.02 -6.54
N ILE A 402 -36.48 0.99 -7.33
CA ILE A 402 -37.00 0.84 -8.71
C ILE A 402 -37.62 -0.56 -8.84
N THR A 403 -38.87 -0.65 -9.33
CA THR A 403 -39.61 -1.91 -9.51
C THR A 403 -39.94 -2.19 -10.97
N ARG A 404 -39.88 -3.46 -11.38
CA ARG A 404 -40.21 -3.97 -12.73
C ARG A 404 -40.97 -5.30 -12.66
N THR A 405 -41.82 -5.57 -13.64
CA THR A 405 -42.66 -6.76 -13.74
C THR A 405 -42.52 -7.43 -15.12
N ILE A 406 -42.84 -8.72 -15.22
CA ILE A 406 -42.75 -9.52 -16.46
C ILE A 406 -43.64 -10.78 -16.38
N SER A 407 -44.27 -11.16 -17.48
CA SER A 407 -45.12 -12.36 -17.61
C SER A 407 -44.45 -13.43 -18.48
N SER A 408 -44.42 -14.69 -18.05
CA SER A 408 -43.76 -15.79 -18.77
C SER A 408 -44.52 -16.29 -20.03
N LEU A 409 -45.46 -15.50 -20.55
CA LEU A 409 -46.06 -15.71 -21.88
C LEU A 409 -45.30 -14.94 -22.98
N ASP A 410 -44.33 -14.09 -22.60
CA ASP A 410 -43.57 -13.25 -23.54
C ASP A 410 -42.18 -13.82 -23.90
N SER A 411 -41.88 -15.10 -23.60
CA SER A 411 -40.61 -15.72 -24.02
C SER A 411 -40.73 -16.42 -25.37
N ALA A 412 -41.04 -15.64 -26.40
CA ALA A 412 -40.85 -16.00 -27.80
C ALA A 412 -40.67 -14.74 -28.66
N GLU A 413 -39.70 -13.89 -28.32
CA GLU A 413 -39.05 -12.97 -29.26
C GLU A 413 -37.85 -12.31 -28.56
N ALA A 414 -36.65 -12.55 -29.09
CA ALA A 414 -35.54 -11.65 -28.87
C ALA A 414 -35.90 -10.31 -29.54
N PRO A 415 -35.68 -9.15 -28.90
CA PRO A 415 -35.84 -7.89 -29.62
C PRO A 415 -34.78 -7.82 -30.71
N ASN A 416 -35.24 -7.70 -31.95
CA ASN A 416 -34.43 -7.27 -33.09
C ASN A 416 -33.71 -5.97 -32.72
N LEU A 417 -32.39 -5.99 -32.84
CA LEU A 417 -31.55 -4.80 -32.94
C LEU A 417 -31.58 -4.34 -34.40
N GLU A 418 -32.71 -3.86 -34.89
CA GLU A 418 -32.78 -3.18 -36.19
C GLU A 418 -34.12 -2.44 -36.30
N ASP A 419 -34.11 -1.17 -35.90
CA ASP A 419 -35.10 -0.18 -36.31
C ASP A 419 -34.44 1.21 -36.25
N LEU A 420 -33.43 1.40 -37.10
CA LEU A 420 -33.05 2.70 -37.65
C LEU A 420 -32.46 2.46 -39.04
N ASN A 421 -33.33 2.47 -40.06
CA ASN A 421 -33.26 3.43 -41.16
C ASN A 421 -34.20 3.02 -42.30
N GLU A 422 -35.26 3.79 -42.47
CA GLU A 422 -35.91 3.96 -43.77
C GLU A 422 -34.89 4.53 -44.76
N ASN A 423 -34.64 3.83 -45.85
CA ASN A 423 -34.82 4.34 -47.21
C ASN A 423 -34.50 3.23 -48.21
N GLY A 424 -35.50 2.87 -49.00
CA GLY A 424 -35.37 1.86 -50.03
C GLY A 424 -34.43 2.28 -51.16
N ASN A 425 -33.89 1.27 -51.85
CA ASN A 425 -33.96 1.16 -53.31
C ASN A 425 -33.66 -0.27 -53.74
N GLN A 426 -34.39 -0.71 -54.76
CA GLN A 426 -34.22 -1.98 -55.47
C GLN A 426 -32.85 -2.07 -56.13
N GLU A 427 -32.25 -3.26 -56.21
CA GLU A 427 -31.62 -3.73 -57.45
C GLU A 427 -31.34 -5.24 -57.46
N THR A 428 -31.12 -5.75 -58.67
CA THR A 428 -31.37 -7.10 -59.20
C THR A 428 -30.26 -8.12 -58.95
N ASN A 429 -30.65 -9.38 -58.73
CA ASN A 429 -29.76 -10.57 -58.71
C ASN A 429 -29.10 -10.87 -60.06
N PRO A 430 -27.77 -11.11 -60.10
CA PRO A 430 -27.13 -12.02 -61.04
C PRO A 430 -26.69 -13.32 -60.34
N THR A 431 -26.92 -14.45 -61.00
CA THR A 431 -26.56 -15.80 -60.57
C THR A 431 -25.04 -16.03 -60.68
N LEU A 432 -24.40 -16.54 -59.63
CA LEU A 432 -22.99 -16.99 -59.64
C LEU A 432 -22.88 -18.51 -59.41
N PRO A 433 -21.85 -19.18 -59.97
CA PRO A 433 -21.63 -20.62 -59.87
C PRO A 433 -21.19 -21.05 -58.46
N TYR A 434 -21.59 -22.26 -58.06
CA TYR A 434 -21.31 -22.88 -56.76
C TYR A 434 -19.84 -23.31 -56.64
N VAL A 435 -19.11 -22.75 -55.67
CA VAL A 435 -17.74 -23.15 -55.27
C VAL A 435 -17.85 -23.93 -53.94
N GLU A 436 -17.19 -25.08 -53.84
CA GLU A 436 -17.12 -25.89 -52.61
C GLU A 436 -16.20 -25.16 -51.61
N LYS A 437 -16.76 -24.74 -50.48
CA LYS A 437 -16.15 -23.78 -49.55
C LYS A 437 -15.62 -24.47 -48.29
N ILE A 438 -14.32 -24.28 -47.99
CA ILE A 438 -13.61 -24.81 -46.81
C ILE A 438 -14.27 -24.32 -45.52
N THR A 439 -14.60 -25.24 -44.59
CA THR A 439 -15.14 -24.90 -43.26
C THR A 439 -14.12 -25.25 -42.18
N LEU A 440 -13.60 -24.23 -41.48
CA LEU A 440 -12.54 -24.39 -40.50
C LEU A 440 -13.05 -25.09 -39.22
N GLU A 441 -12.39 -26.17 -38.81
CA GLU A 441 -12.65 -26.87 -37.55
C GLU A 441 -11.35 -27.06 -36.75
N ILE A 442 -10.79 -25.96 -36.25
CA ILE A 442 -9.55 -25.96 -35.45
C ILE A 442 -9.87 -25.72 -33.98
N SER A 443 -9.27 -26.52 -33.09
CA SER A 443 -9.27 -26.31 -31.64
C SER A 443 -7.85 -26.38 -31.10
N ALA A 444 -7.48 -25.45 -30.21
CA ALA A 444 -6.16 -25.40 -29.61
C ALA A 444 -6.19 -24.80 -28.19
N PRO A 445 -5.32 -25.26 -27.27
CA PRO A 445 -5.17 -24.64 -25.96
C PRO A 445 -4.50 -23.27 -26.07
N ARG A 446 -4.82 -22.36 -25.14
CA ARG A 446 -4.17 -21.03 -25.03
C ARG A 446 -2.92 -21.03 -24.16
N TYR A 447 -2.77 -22.03 -23.31
CA TYR A 447 -1.72 -22.11 -22.30
C TYR A 447 -1.18 -23.54 -22.23
N MET A 448 0.13 -23.69 -22.06
CA MET A 448 0.78 -24.98 -21.82
C MET A 448 2.11 -24.80 -21.09
N LEU A 449 2.66 -25.88 -20.52
CA LEU A 449 4.05 -25.92 -20.06
C LEU A 449 5.00 -26.24 -21.23
N ASP A 450 6.25 -25.76 -21.14
CA ASP A 450 7.31 -26.03 -22.11
C ASP A 450 7.75 -27.52 -22.21
N THR A 451 7.21 -28.37 -21.33
CA THR A 451 7.40 -29.82 -21.31
C THR A 451 6.33 -30.63 -22.04
N GLU A 452 5.22 -29.99 -22.41
CA GLU A 452 4.07 -30.62 -23.06
C GLU A 452 4.18 -30.53 -24.58
N LYS A 453 3.44 -31.38 -25.30
CA LYS A 453 3.21 -31.24 -26.74
C LYS A 453 2.01 -30.34 -26.98
N PHE A 454 2.08 -29.50 -28.01
CA PHE A 454 1.01 -28.55 -28.33
C PHE A 454 -0.26 -29.29 -28.80
N LYS A 455 -1.35 -29.26 -28.01
CA LYS A 455 -2.59 -30.03 -28.26
C LYS A 455 -3.55 -29.34 -29.24
N ILE A 456 -3.05 -28.93 -30.40
CA ILE A 456 -3.91 -28.48 -31.50
C ILE A 456 -4.57 -29.68 -32.18
N SER A 457 -5.82 -29.52 -32.58
CA SER A 457 -6.57 -30.46 -33.41
C SER A 457 -7.18 -29.72 -34.59
N ASP A 458 -7.02 -30.28 -35.78
CA ASP A 458 -7.59 -29.78 -37.03
C ASP A 458 -8.50 -30.89 -37.60
N ALA A 459 -9.80 -30.64 -37.60
CA ALA A 459 -10.82 -31.49 -38.22
C ALA A 459 -11.36 -30.90 -39.53
N THR A 460 -10.70 -29.87 -40.07
CA THR A 460 -11.10 -29.20 -41.32
C THR A 460 -11.08 -30.20 -42.47
N ASP A 461 -12.25 -30.40 -43.09
CA ASP A 461 -12.37 -31.22 -44.30
C ASP A 461 -11.87 -30.42 -45.50
N LEU A 462 -10.93 -30.98 -46.26
CA LEU A 462 -10.24 -30.29 -47.36
C LEU A 462 -10.65 -30.88 -48.71
N PRO A 463 -11.05 -30.04 -49.68
CA PRO A 463 -11.20 -30.46 -51.07
C PRO A 463 -9.91 -31.08 -51.63
N ASP A 464 -10.03 -31.98 -52.61
CA ASP A 464 -8.92 -32.75 -53.21
C ASP A 464 -7.78 -31.88 -53.78
N ASP A 465 -8.06 -30.62 -54.12
CA ASP A 465 -7.13 -29.64 -54.69
C ASP A 465 -6.66 -28.55 -53.71
N ALA A 466 -7.13 -28.59 -52.46
CA ALA A 466 -6.73 -27.64 -51.43
C ALA A 466 -5.38 -28.00 -50.79
N THR A 467 -4.62 -26.99 -50.37
CA THR A 467 -3.34 -27.16 -49.65
C THR A 467 -3.37 -26.46 -48.30
N ARG A 468 -2.51 -26.91 -47.37
CA ARG A 468 -2.37 -26.35 -46.02
C ARG A 468 -0.91 -26.02 -45.73
N LYS A 469 -0.65 -24.86 -45.13
CA LYS A 469 0.65 -24.52 -44.54
C LYS A 469 0.51 -23.93 -43.14
N VAL A 470 1.55 -24.08 -42.32
CA VAL A 470 1.60 -23.53 -40.96
C VAL A 470 2.72 -22.50 -40.87
N VAL A 471 2.42 -21.35 -40.28
CA VAL A 471 3.37 -20.28 -39.98
C VAL A 471 3.46 -20.15 -38.45
N LEU A 472 4.65 -20.16 -37.89
CA LEU A 472 4.92 -19.99 -36.46
C LEU A 472 5.87 -18.79 -36.25
N ASP A 473 5.47 -17.81 -35.44
CA ASP A 473 6.17 -16.54 -35.22
C ASP A 473 6.57 -15.84 -36.54
N GLY A 474 5.68 -15.90 -37.54
CA GLY A 474 5.92 -15.32 -38.87
C GLY A 474 6.84 -16.14 -39.79
N VAL A 475 7.29 -17.32 -39.36
CA VAL A 475 8.14 -18.23 -40.14
C VAL A 475 7.33 -19.45 -40.59
N GLU A 476 7.31 -19.71 -41.90
CA GLU A 476 6.66 -20.91 -42.44
C GLU A 476 7.40 -22.19 -42.01
N LEU A 477 6.66 -23.15 -41.48
CA LEU A 477 7.18 -24.46 -41.08
C LEU A 477 7.42 -25.33 -42.31
N SER A 478 8.40 -26.24 -42.24
CA SER A 478 8.58 -27.25 -43.29
C SER A 478 7.32 -28.13 -43.41
N PRO A 479 7.08 -28.81 -44.56
CA PRO A 479 5.93 -29.71 -44.68
C PRO A 479 5.87 -30.77 -43.57
N THR A 480 7.03 -31.31 -43.18
CA THR A 480 7.11 -32.30 -42.09
C THR A 480 6.78 -31.67 -40.73
N ASP A 481 7.29 -30.47 -40.44
CA ASP A 481 7.03 -29.79 -39.17
C ASP A 481 5.59 -29.28 -39.08
N SER A 482 4.99 -28.90 -40.21
CA SER A 482 3.56 -28.53 -40.31
C SER A 482 2.65 -29.71 -39.93
N GLU A 483 2.95 -30.92 -40.43
CA GLU A 483 2.20 -32.13 -40.06
C GLU A 483 2.39 -32.49 -38.58
N ILE A 484 3.60 -32.36 -38.04
CA ILE A 484 3.87 -32.56 -36.60
C ILE A 484 3.10 -31.54 -35.76
N PHE A 485 3.02 -30.30 -36.22
CA PHE A 485 2.28 -29.22 -35.57
C PHE A 485 0.79 -29.53 -35.53
N ILE A 486 0.17 -29.80 -36.68
CA ILE A 486 -1.27 -30.04 -36.77
C ILE A 486 -1.69 -31.37 -36.12
N ALA A 487 -0.82 -32.39 -36.10
CA ALA A 487 -1.07 -33.64 -35.37
C ALA A 487 -0.99 -33.49 -33.83
N GLY A 488 -0.78 -32.27 -33.34
CA GLY A 488 -0.68 -31.96 -31.92
C GLY A 488 0.58 -32.53 -31.25
N GLN A 489 1.66 -32.70 -32.02
CA GLN A 489 2.92 -33.32 -31.59
C GLN A 489 4.09 -32.33 -31.48
N HIS A 490 3.87 -31.05 -31.79
CA HIS A 490 4.92 -30.04 -31.75
C HIS A 490 5.41 -29.74 -30.33
N LEU A 491 6.73 -29.58 -30.18
CA LEU A 491 7.40 -29.22 -28.94
C LEU A 491 8.05 -27.86 -29.09
N PHE A 492 7.66 -26.91 -28.24
CA PHE A 492 8.29 -25.60 -28.16
C PHE A 492 9.70 -25.71 -27.53
N PRO A 493 10.64 -24.81 -27.84
CA PRO A 493 11.99 -24.87 -27.29
C PRO A 493 12.03 -24.54 -25.78
N LEU A 494 12.90 -25.24 -25.05
CA LEU A 494 13.18 -24.99 -23.62
C LEU A 494 14.07 -23.76 -23.47
N ILE A 495 13.47 -22.58 -23.31
CA ILE A 495 14.18 -21.29 -23.22
C ILE A 495 14.35 -20.76 -21.79
N GLY A 496 13.79 -21.45 -20.78
CA GLY A 496 13.90 -21.07 -19.37
C GLY A 496 13.15 -19.79 -18.98
N LYS A 497 12.22 -19.34 -19.81
CA LYS A 497 11.34 -18.18 -19.56
C LYS A 497 10.00 -18.35 -20.26
N ASP A 498 8.99 -17.66 -19.77
CA ASP A 498 7.67 -17.63 -20.40
C ASP A 498 7.77 -16.94 -21.77
N LYS A 499 7.07 -17.47 -22.77
CA LYS A 499 7.02 -16.87 -24.10
C LYS A 499 5.70 -17.15 -24.78
N ILE A 500 5.19 -16.14 -25.47
CA ILE A 500 4.06 -16.28 -26.38
C ILE A 500 4.58 -16.61 -27.77
N TYR A 501 3.92 -17.56 -28.41
CA TYR A 501 4.11 -17.91 -29.81
C TYR A 501 2.83 -17.59 -30.57
N THR A 502 2.98 -16.96 -31.73
CA THR A 502 1.88 -16.72 -32.66
C THR A 502 1.92 -17.76 -33.76
N TYR A 503 0.78 -18.28 -34.19
CA TYR A 503 0.74 -19.23 -35.29
C TYR A 503 -0.42 -18.94 -36.23
N SER A 504 -0.28 -19.34 -37.49
CA SER A 504 -1.33 -19.29 -38.49
C SER A 504 -1.37 -20.57 -39.29
N VAL A 505 -2.56 -21.14 -39.43
CA VAL A 505 -2.83 -22.26 -40.34
C VAL A 505 -3.54 -21.67 -41.54
N ILE A 506 -2.92 -21.75 -42.71
CA ILE A 506 -3.43 -21.15 -43.94
C ILE A 506 -3.83 -22.28 -44.87
N TYR A 507 -5.10 -22.31 -45.24
CA TYR A 507 -5.64 -23.22 -46.23
C TYR A 507 -5.79 -22.48 -47.54
N THR A 508 -5.32 -23.05 -48.64
CA THR A 508 -5.43 -22.47 -49.98
C THR A 508 -6.33 -23.39 -50.80
N ASP A 509 -7.45 -22.89 -51.30
CA ASP A 509 -8.37 -23.66 -52.15
C ASP A 509 -7.79 -23.90 -53.58
N GLY A 510 -8.48 -24.71 -54.39
CA GLY A 510 -8.09 -25.00 -55.76
C GLY A 510 -8.07 -23.80 -56.72
N GLU A 511 -8.69 -22.68 -56.34
CA GLU A 511 -8.67 -21.41 -57.09
C GLU A 511 -7.54 -20.47 -56.62
N GLY A 512 -6.80 -20.84 -55.57
CA GLY A 512 -5.69 -20.08 -55.00
C GLY A 512 -6.10 -19.06 -53.94
N THR A 513 -7.29 -19.17 -53.36
CA THR A 513 -7.77 -18.29 -52.29
C THR A 513 -7.30 -18.79 -50.92
N ASP A 514 -6.65 -17.92 -50.14
CA ASP A 514 -6.19 -18.22 -48.79
C ASP A 514 -7.30 -17.99 -47.75
N VAL A 515 -7.54 -19.00 -46.92
CA VAL A 515 -8.42 -18.97 -45.74
C VAL A 515 -7.55 -19.16 -44.49
N PRO A 516 -7.12 -18.07 -43.83
CA PRO A 516 -6.25 -18.14 -42.67
C PRO A 516 -7.02 -18.34 -41.36
N TYR A 517 -6.48 -19.19 -40.48
CA TYR A 517 -6.77 -19.22 -39.05
C TYR A 517 -5.54 -18.75 -38.28
N SER A 518 -5.62 -17.61 -37.61
CA SER A 518 -4.51 -17.04 -36.84
C SER A 518 -4.82 -17.02 -35.36
N SER A 519 -3.91 -17.56 -34.55
CA SER A 519 -4.05 -17.59 -33.10
C SER A 519 -2.69 -17.55 -32.38
N TYR A 520 -2.70 -17.69 -31.06
CA TYR A 520 -1.51 -17.65 -30.21
C TYR A 520 -1.56 -18.72 -29.12
N ILE A 521 -0.39 -19.02 -28.55
CA ILE A 521 -0.25 -19.83 -27.34
C ILE A 521 0.82 -19.24 -26.42
N VAL A 522 0.52 -19.22 -25.11
CA VAL A 522 1.49 -18.89 -24.06
C VAL A 522 2.13 -20.18 -23.55
N VAL A 523 3.45 -20.26 -23.70
CA VAL A 523 4.25 -21.39 -23.23
C VAL A 523 4.98 -20.95 -21.96
N TYR A 524 4.63 -21.58 -20.84
CA TYR A 524 5.20 -21.28 -19.54
C TYR A 524 6.41 -22.15 -19.25
N THR A 525 7.49 -21.54 -18.74
CA THR A 525 8.71 -22.27 -18.40
C THR A 525 8.50 -23.17 -17.18
N THR A 526 9.07 -24.37 -17.22
CA THR A 526 9.11 -25.27 -16.05
C THR A 526 10.40 -25.13 -15.22
N LYS A 527 11.34 -24.30 -15.68
CA LYS A 527 12.50 -23.86 -14.87
C LYS A 527 12.04 -22.79 -13.86
N PRO A 528 12.02 -23.08 -12.54
CA PRO A 528 11.56 -22.13 -11.54
C PRO A 528 12.61 -21.05 -11.27
N LYS A 529 12.16 -19.91 -10.73
CA LYS A 529 13.01 -18.91 -10.07
C LYS A 529 12.89 -19.05 -8.56
N ALA A 530 13.94 -18.63 -7.85
CA ALA A 530 14.01 -18.62 -6.40
C ALA A 530 14.45 -17.24 -5.92
N GLN A 531 13.82 -16.75 -4.84
CA GLN A 531 14.30 -15.62 -4.06
C GLN A 531 13.77 -15.70 -2.62
N PHE A 532 14.22 -14.77 -1.78
CA PHE A 532 13.72 -14.60 -0.41
C PHE A 532 13.69 -13.12 -0.03
N LYS A 533 12.91 -12.80 1.00
CA LYS A 533 12.83 -11.49 1.65
C LYS A 533 13.51 -11.55 3.01
N THR A 534 14.38 -10.59 3.28
CA THR A 534 15.07 -10.45 4.57
C THR A 534 14.55 -9.24 5.32
N GLU A 535 14.29 -9.42 6.61
CA GLU A 535 13.85 -8.37 7.53
C GLU A 535 14.71 -8.42 8.81
N GLY A 536 14.82 -7.28 9.50
CA GLY A 536 15.60 -7.14 10.72
C GLY A 536 16.83 -6.25 10.55
N THR A 537 17.72 -6.30 11.54
CA THR A 537 18.95 -5.48 11.57
C THR A 537 20.17 -6.39 11.50
N PHE A 538 21.08 -6.09 10.57
CA PHE A 538 22.33 -6.85 10.39
C PHE A 538 23.40 -6.37 11.37
N LYS A 539 23.15 -6.59 12.66
CA LYS A 539 24.04 -6.23 13.78
C LYS A 539 24.09 -7.39 14.77
N GLU A 540 25.20 -7.52 15.51
CA GLU A 540 25.36 -8.60 16.49
C GLU A 540 24.14 -8.72 17.40
N ASN A 541 23.68 -9.94 17.68
CA ASN A 541 22.57 -10.24 18.57
C ASN A 541 21.19 -9.66 18.17
N ARG A 542 21.01 -9.16 16.94
CA ARG A 542 19.70 -8.70 16.44
C ARG A 542 19.00 -9.82 15.67
N LYS A 543 17.67 -9.84 15.79
CA LYS A 543 16.81 -10.80 15.10
C LYS A 543 16.81 -10.49 13.60
N ILE A 544 17.04 -11.52 12.80
CA ILE A 544 16.93 -11.53 11.34
C ILE A 544 15.88 -12.57 10.98
N THR A 545 14.94 -12.16 10.14
CA THR A 545 13.90 -13.01 9.58
C THR A 545 14.10 -13.13 8.08
N VAL A 546 14.07 -14.34 7.55
CA VAL A 546 14.18 -14.62 6.13
C VAL A 546 12.99 -15.46 5.71
N ASN A 547 12.19 -14.97 4.78
CA ASN A 547 11.03 -15.67 4.23
C ASN A 547 11.28 -15.98 2.76
N THR A 548 11.05 -17.23 2.34
CA THR A 548 11.14 -17.58 0.92
C THR A 548 10.03 -16.88 0.13
N ASP A 549 10.33 -16.51 -1.11
CA ASP A 549 9.38 -15.87 -2.00
C ASP A 549 9.54 -16.45 -3.41
N PHE A 550 8.77 -17.50 -3.68
CA PHE A 550 8.70 -18.10 -5.01
C PHE A 550 7.41 -17.74 -5.74
N THR A 551 6.43 -17.11 -5.08
CA THR A 551 5.15 -16.75 -5.69
C THR A 551 5.23 -15.47 -6.51
N SER A 552 6.11 -14.53 -6.14
CA SER A 552 6.29 -13.28 -6.89
C SER A 552 7.20 -13.43 -8.11
N VAL A 553 8.02 -14.49 -8.17
CA VAL A 553 9.03 -14.71 -9.23
C VAL A 553 8.72 -15.87 -10.16
N ASN A 554 7.57 -16.50 -10.02
CA ASN A 554 7.12 -17.55 -10.94
C ASN A 554 5.70 -17.25 -11.41
N SER A 555 5.39 -17.61 -12.65
CA SER A 555 4.07 -17.41 -13.23
C SER A 555 3.00 -18.21 -12.50
N SER A 556 1.80 -17.65 -12.43
CA SER A 556 0.63 -18.30 -11.81
C SER A 556 0.32 -19.65 -12.45
N TYR A 557 0.54 -19.77 -13.77
CA TYR A 557 0.34 -21.01 -14.52
C TYR A 557 1.35 -22.11 -14.13
N LEU A 558 2.63 -21.77 -13.90
CA LEU A 558 3.59 -22.72 -13.35
C LEU A 558 3.17 -23.16 -11.94
N LEU A 559 2.77 -22.21 -11.09
CA LEU A 559 2.36 -22.48 -9.71
C LEU A 559 1.09 -23.35 -9.61
N SER A 560 0.19 -23.30 -10.61
CA SER A 560 -0.99 -24.16 -10.65
C SER A 560 -0.71 -25.58 -11.15
N ASN A 561 0.38 -25.78 -11.89
CA ASN A 561 0.70 -27.05 -12.56
C ASN A 561 1.96 -27.74 -12.00
N ALA A 562 2.70 -27.10 -11.11
CA ALA A 562 3.89 -27.64 -10.45
C ALA A 562 3.90 -27.33 -8.95
N THR A 563 4.47 -28.23 -8.16
CA THR A 563 4.82 -27.93 -6.77
C THR A 563 6.24 -27.40 -6.71
N ILE A 564 6.43 -26.18 -6.23
CA ILE A 564 7.77 -25.62 -5.99
C ILE A 564 8.20 -25.92 -4.56
N SER A 565 9.42 -26.45 -4.41
CA SER A 565 10.00 -26.78 -3.10
C SER A 565 11.47 -26.36 -3.03
N ASN A 566 11.95 -26.07 -1.82
CA ASN A 566 13.33 -25.66 -1.60
C ASN A 566 14.25 -26.88 -1.51
N ILE A 567 15.29 -26.90 -2.34
CA ILE A 567 16.37 -27.90 -2.29
C ILE A 567 17.44 -27.46 -1.28
N SER A 568 17.74 -26.17 -1.26
CA SER A 568 18.60 -25.54 -0.26
C SER A 568 17.98 -24.23 0.19
N PHE A 569 17.97 -24.00 1.49
CA PHE A 569 17.61 -22.73 2.11
C PHE A 569 18.35 -22.63 3.43
N ASP A 570 19.43 -21.84 3.44
CA ASP A 570 20.33 -21.77 4.59
C ASP A 570 20.94 -20.38 4.77
N ALA A 571 21.40 -20.12 5.99
CA ALA A 571 22.16 -18.96 6.37
C ALA A 571 23.45 -19.43 7.05
N THR A 572 24.59 -18.99 6.51
CA THR A 572 25.92 -19.38 6.96
C THR A 572 26.74 -18.14 7.24
N SER A 573 27.56 -18.20 8.28
CA SER A 573 28.54 -17.15 8.59
C SER A 573 29.95 -17.67 8.38
N ASP A 574 30.88 -16.76 8.15
CA ASP A 574 32.33 -17.02 8.17
C ASP A 574 32.84 -17.50 9.54
N TYR A 575 32.12 -17.21 10.63
CA TYR A 575 32.38 -17.74 11.98
C TYR A 575 31.46 -18.91 12.33
N ALA A 576 32.01 -20.13 12.25
CA ALA A 576 31.27 -21.36 12.53
C ALA A 576 30.50 -21.32 13.87
N GLY A 577 29.19 -21.58 13.81
CA GLY A 577 28.30 -21.62 14.98
C GLY A 577 27.88 -20.26 15.53
N SER A 578 28.22 -19.14 14.87
CA SER A 578 27.76 -17.81 15.29
C SER A 578 26.29 -17.56 14.96
N VAL A 579 25.73 -18.23 13.94
CA VAL A 579 24.30 -18.17 13.61
C VAL A 579 23.50 -19.03 14.59
N LYS A 580 22.53 -18.42 15.29
CA LYS A 580 21.63 -19.09 16.24
C LYS A 580 20.20 -19.07 15.70
N PHE A 581 19.74 -20.20 15.19
CA PHE A 581 18.39 -20.35 14.67
C PHE A 581 17.39 -20.61 15.78
N LYS A 582 16.38 -19.75 15.88
CA LYS A 582 15.13 -20.04 16.61
C LYS A 582 14.18 -20.87 15.77
N THR A 583 14.02 -20.47 14.51
CA THR A 583 13.22 -21.17 13.52
C THR A 583 14.07 -21.44 12.29
N LYS A 584 14.06 -22.68 11.81
CA LYS A 584 14.61 -23.03 10.49
C LYS A 584 13.72 -24.11 9.88
N ASN A 585 12.92 -23.72 8.90
CA ASN A 585 12.10 -24.63 8.11
C ASN A 585 12.24 -24.28 6.62
N SER A 586 11.51 -24.99 5.75
CA SER A 586 11.64 -24.79 4.30
C SER A 586 11.25 -23.39 3.83
N ASN A 587 10.40 -22.66 4.56
CA ASN A 587 9.82 -21.39 4.09
C ASN A 587 10.28 -20.18 4.89
N GLN A 588 10.84 -20.40 6.08
CA GLN A 588 11.26 -19.35 6.99
C GLN A 588 12.49 -19.74 7.81
N MET A 589 13.40 -18.78 7.95
CA MET A 589 14.45 -18.78 8.96
C MET A 589 14.28 -17.57 9.87
N VAL A 590 14.38 -17.78 11.19
CA VAL A 590 14.45 -16.73 12.21
C VAL A 590 15.69 -17.01 13.04
N PHE A 591 16.67 -16.12 13.01
CA PHE A 591 17.95 -16.31 13.68
C PHE A 591 18.56 -14.99 14.15
N LEU A 592 19.63 -15.07 14.94
CA LEU A 592 20.54 -13.96 15.18
C LEU A 592 21.98 -14.42 14.97
N VAL A 593 22.92 -13.47 14.90
CA VAL A 593 24.35 -13.76 14.73
C VAL A 593 25.14 -13.16 15.89
N LYS A 594 25.99 -13.94 16.55
CA LYS A 594 26.64 -13.56 17.82
C LYS A 594 27.79 -12.55 17.70
N ASN A 595 28.46 -12.48 16.54
CA ASN A 595 29.68 -11.71 16.34
C ASN A 595 29.66 -11.00 14.98
N GLU A 596 30.44 -9.92 14.87
CA GLU A 596 30.81 -9.32 13.59
C GLU A 596 31.31 -10.40 12.63
N SER A 597 30.68 -10.49 11.47
CA SER A 597 30.84 -11.60 10.53
C SER A 597 30.27 -11.27 9.15
N GLU A 598 30.71 -12.00 8.14
CA GLU A 598 30.03 -12.04 6.85
C GLU A 598 28.98 -13.16 6.87
N LEU A 599 27.72 -12.79 6.65
CA LEU A 599 26.57 -13.69 6.56
C LEU A 599 26.21 -13.91 5.09
N SER A 600 26.16 -15.16 4.66
CA SER A 600 25.65 -15.57 3.34
C SER A 600 24.34 -16.32 3.52
N ILE A 601 23.30 -15.88 2.80
CA ILE A 601 22.00 -16.54 2.74
C ILE A 601 21.80 -17.04 1.31
N ASN A 602 21.48 -18.32 1.16
CA ASN A 602 21.28 -18.95 -0.15
C ASN A 602 19.95 -19.67 -0.24
N ILE A 603 19.33 -19.64 -1.42
CA ILE A 603 18.17 -20.46 -1.76
C ILE A 603 18.31 -21.07 -3.16
N ARG A 604 17.83 -22.31 -3.30
CA ARG A 604 17.64 -22.99 -4.59
C ARG A 604 16.35 -23.80 -4.54
N THR A 605 15.52 -23.70 -5.58
CA THR A 605 14.21 -24.36 -5.64
C THR A 605 14.15 -25.41 -6.75
N GLN A 606 13.22 -26.35 -6.63
CA GLN A 606 12.86 -27.32 -7.65
C GLN A 606 11.36 -27.25 -7.96
N ALA A 607 11.01 -27.27 -9.24
CA ALA A 607 9.65 -27.51 -9.71
C ALA A 607 9.42 -29.02 -9.86
N VAL A 608 8.41 -29.56 -9.17
CA VAL A 608 7.97 -30.95 -9.29
C VAL A 608 6.70 -30.98 -10.13
N ILE A 609 6.80 -31.58 -11.31
CA ILE A 609 5.75 -31.60 -12.33
C ILE A 609 5.17 -33.02 -12.42
N SER A 610 3.86 -33.13 -12.63
CA SER A 610 3.22 -34.44 -12.87
C SER A 610 3.83 -35.12 -14.10
N PRO A 611 4.15 -36.44 -14.06
CA PRO A 611 4.66 -37.15 -15.23
C PRO A 611 3.76 -37.05 -16.48
N SER A 612 2.45 -36.83 -16.30
CA SER A 612 1.50 -36.65 -17.40
C SER A 612 1.69 -35.34 -18.19
N LEU A 613 2.38 -34.36 -17.61
CA LEU A 613 2.67 -33.05 -18.23
C LEU A 613 4.10 -32.99 -18.79
N ILE A 614 4.80 -34.13 -18.83
CA ILE A 614 6.15 -34.27 -19.38
C ILE A 614 6.07 -35.20 -20.59
N GLU A 615 5.95 -34.61 -21.78
CA GLU A 615 5.72 -35.34 -23.03
C GLU A 615 6.94 -35.33 -23.97
N ARG A 616 8.09 -34.93 -23.44
CA ARG A 616 9.37 -34.82 -24.16
C ARG A 616 10.51 -35.50 -23.40
N SER A 617 11.50 -35.99 -24.12
CA SER A 617 12.66 -36.72 -23.55
C SER A 617 13.97 -35.94 -23.56
N ASP A 618 14.01 -34.79 -24.22
CA ASP A 618 15.19 -33.95 -24.45
C ASP A 618 15.39 -32.87 -23.37
N ILE A 619 14.83 -33.06 -22.17
CA ILE A 619 14.95 -32.12 -21.05
C ILE A 619 16.38 -32.18 -20.47
N PRO A 620 17.13 -31.07 -20.43
CA PRO A 620 18.44 -31.03 -19.80
C PRO A 620 18.41 -31.43 -18.32
N SER A 621 19.45 -32.10 -17.86
CA SER A 621 19.61 -32.40 -16.43
C SER A 621 19.64 -31.10 -15.61
N GLY A 622 18.81 -31.01 -14.58
CA GLY A 622 18.69 -29.82 -13.73
C GLY A 622 17.81 -28.71 -14.28
N TYR A 623 17.12 -28.90 -15.42
CA TYR A 623 16.23 -27.85 -15.97
C TYR A 623 15.10 -27.44 -15.01
N PHE A 624 14.57 -28.37 -14.23
CA PHE A 624 13.54 -28.11 -13.21
C PHE A 624 14.08 -27.45 -11.93
N VAL A 625 15.35 -27.04 -11.91
CA VAL A 625 16.00 -26.45 -10.75
C VAL A 625 16.32 -24.98 -11.05
N SER A 626 16.09 -24.12 -10.07
CA SER A 626 16.41 -22.69 -10.20
C SER A 626 17.90 -22.45 -10.30
N ASP A 627 18.26 -21.30 -10.86
CA ASP A 627 19.59 -20.74 -10.65
C ASP A 627 19.80 -20.41 -9.16
N ASP A 628 21.06 -20.27 -8.74
CA ASP A 628 21.39 -19.90 -7.35
C ASP A 628 20.98 -18.46 -7.05
N TYR A 629 20.28 -18.27 -5.94
CA TYR A 629 20.00 -16.95 -5.39
C TYR A 629 20.70 -16.79 -4.06
N ASN A 630 21.75 -15.97 -4.06
CA ASN A 630 22.64 -15.73 -2.93
C ASN A 630 22.63 -14.24 -2.58
N GLN A 631 22.48 -13.92 -1.30
CA GLN A 631 22.69 -12.57 -0.77
C GLN A 631 23.71 -12.62 0.36
N SER A 632 24.53 -11.57 0.45
CA SER A 632 25.59 -11.47 1.45
C SER A 632 25.44 -10.20 2.27
N TYR A 633 25.58 -10.32 3.58
CA TYR A 633 25.37 -9.25 4.54
C TYR A 633 26.54 -9.18 5.50
N ARG A 634 26.97 -7.97 5.84
CA ARG A 634 27.88 -7.78 6.97
C ARG A 634 27.04 -7.66 8.24
N ILE A 635 27.41 -8.43 9.25
CA ILE A 635 26.90 -8.26 10.61
C ILE A 635 27.77 -7.19 11.28
N ASP A 636 27.19 -6.02 11.52
CA ASP A 636 27.87 -4.92 12.17
C ASP A 636 28.14 -5.26 13.65
N LYS A 637 29.31 -4.85 14.12
CA LYS A 637 29.71 -4.99 15.53
C LYS A 637 28.80 -4.15 16.43
N ASP A 638 28.46 -4.70 17.59
CA ASP A 638 27.81 -3.97 18.68
C ASP A 638 28.87 -3.31 19.56
N TYR A 639 28.99 -1.98 19.49
CA TYR A 639 30.02 -1.26 20.22
C TYR A 639 29.63 -1.12 21.70
N ALA A 640 30.64 -1.05 22.58
CA ALA A 640 30.39 -0.60 23.95
C ALA A 640 30.16 0.91 23.96
N PRO A 641 29.27 1.43 24.81
CA PRO A 641 28.96 2.85 24.84
C PRO A 641 30.17 3.67 25.28
N ALA A 642 30.13 4.97 24.99
CA ALA A 642 31.13 5.95 25.40
C ALA A 642 30.78 6.56 26.77
N ILE A 643 31.79 6.71 27.65
CA ILE A 643 31.69 7.59 28.80
C ILE A 643 32.77 8.66 28.72
N ILE A 644 32.33 9.91 28.67
CA ILE A 644 33.15 11.08 28.92
C ILE A 644 32.96 11.45 30.38
N ALA A 645 34.06 11.45 31.15
CA ALA A 645 34.07 11.95 32.53
C ALA A 645 35.39 12.69 32.78
N ASN A 646 35.32 14.00 33.01
CA ASN A 646 36.50 14.82 33.29
C ASN A 646 36.29 15.70 34.52
N ILE A 647 37.12 15.51 35.54
CA ILE A 647 37.10 16.33 36.76
C ILE A 647 37.95 17.58 36.53
N TRP A 648 37.34 18.75 36.73
CA TRP A 648 38.00 20.04 36.46
C TRP A 648 38.93 20.48 37.59
N SER A 649 38.72 20.00 38.82
CA SER A 649 39.61 20.25 39.97
C SER A 649 40.00 18.94 40.65
N GLY A 650 41.28 18.57 40.57
CA GLY A 650 41.80 17.37 41.23
C GLY A 650 41.80 17.45 42.76
N VAL A 651 41.79 18.67 43.31
CA VAL A 651 41.72 18.97 44.75
C VAL A 651 40.60 19.99 45.01
N MET A 652 39.69 19.63 45.90
CA MET A 652 38.55 20.44 46.34
C MET A 652 38.73 20.92 47.78
N ILE A 653 38.06 22.00 48.14
CA ILE A 653 37.92 22.44 49.53
C ILE A 653 36.74 21.71 50.16
N ARG A 654 36.89 21.30 51.42
CA ARG A 654 35.78 20.75 52.20
C ARG A 654 34.55 21.66 52.16
N GLY A 655 33.40 21.09 51.82
CA GLY A 655 32.14 21.82 51.66
C GLY A 655 31.88 22.37 50.26
N GLU A 656 32.83 22.21 49.32
CA GLU A 656 32.59 22.49 47.89
C GLU A 656 31.80 21.38 47.21
N THR A 657 31.07 21.75 46.15
CA THR A 657 30.38 20.81 45.25
C THR A 657 31.34 20.34 44.17
N LEU A 658 31.35 19.03 43.88
CA LEU A 658 32.20 18.42 42.85
C LEU A 658 31.80 18.93 41.46
N ASP A 659 32.77 19.46 40.73
CA ASP A 659 32.61 19.98 39.38
C ASP A 659 33.36 19.12 38.35
N PHE A 660 32.65 18.70 37.30
CA PHE A 660 33.12 17.80 36.26
C PHE A 660 32.21 17.88 35.03
N ALA A 661 32.75 17.48 33.88
CA ALA A 661 31.94 17.19 32.70
C ALA A 661 31.63 15.71 32.62
N TYR A 662 30.39 15.38 32.28
CA TYR A 662 29.93 14.03 32.04
C TYR A 662 29.04 13.93 30.80
N ASP A 663 29.27 12.90 30.00
CA ASP A 663 28.40 12.50 28.91
C ASP A 663 28.49 10.98 28.71
N GLY A 664 27.34 10.31 28.76
CA GLY A 664 27.21 8.91 28.36
C GLY A 664 26.48 8.85 27.02
N SER A 665 27.10 8.25 26.01
CA SER A 665 26.57 8.22 24.64
C SER A 665 26.85 6.91 23.91
N SER A 666 26.03 6.57 22.92
CA SER A 666 26.26 5.41 22.03
C SER A 666 27.14 5.79 20.83
N TYR A 667 27.93 4.84 20.32
CA TYR A 667 28.68 5.03 19.06
C TYR A 667 27.89 4.60 17.83
N ASP A 668 26.83 3.82 18.00
CA ASP A 668 26.10 3.09 16.98
C ASP A 668 24.57 3.14 17.21
N ASP A 669 24.12 4.24 17.83
CA ASP A 669 22.72 4.63 18.05
C ASP A 669 21.86 3.64 18.87
N ASP A 670 22.49 2.85 19.73
CA ASP A 670 21.79 2.03 20.71
C ASP A 670 21.25 2.86 21.89
N LEU A 671 20.23 2.32 22.57
CA LEU A 671 19.56 3.01 23.67
C LEU A 671 20.28 2.73 25.00
N ILE A 672 20.76 3.78 25.67
CA ILE A 672 21.30 3.67 27.03
C ILE A 672 20.16 3.31 27.98
N SER A 673 20.24 2.13 28.57
CA SER A 673 19.21 1.55 29.44
C SER A 673 19.53 1.71 30.93
N ILE A 674 20.82 1.78 31.27
CA ILE A 674 21.31 2.04 32.62
C ILE A 674 22.35 3.16 32.52
N ASN A 675 22.22 4.16 33.39
CA ASN A 675 23.20 5.23 33.53
C ASN A 675 23.29 5.62 35.01
N THR A 676 24.35 5.19 35.68
CA THR A 676 24.47 5.29 37.15
C THR A 676 25.83 5.84 37.57
N TYR A 677 25.86 6.39 38.78
CA TYR A 677 27.09 6.85 39.43
C TYR A 677 27.22 6.28 40.85
N LYS A 678 28.46 6.11 41.31
CA LYS A 678 28.83 5.73 42.68
C LYS A 678 30.01 6.58 43.13
N ILE A 679 29.99 7.07 44.38
CA ILE A 679 31.08 7.84 44.98
C ILE A 679 31.56 7.09 46.22
N TYR A 680 32.87 6.85 46.27
CA TYR A 680 33.58 6.18 47.36
C TYR A 680 34.53 7.14 48.07
N TYR A 681 34.76 6.89 49.36
CA TYR A 681 35.64 7.66 50.24
C TYR A 681 36.67 6.75 50.90
N ASP A 682 37.91 7.23 50.98
CA ASP A 682 38.99 6.60 51.74
C ASP A 682 38.81 6.88 53.24
N SER A 683 38.19 5.93 53.95
CA SER A 683 37.90 6.08 55.37
C SER A 683 39.05 5.69 56.31
N ASN A 684 40.05 4.95 55.81
CA ASN A 684 41.15 4.40 56.62
C ASN A 684 42.48 5.16 56.41
N GLY A 685 42.53 6.09 55.43
CA GLY A 685 43.66 6.95 55.12
C GLY A 685 44.76 6.27 54.31
N ASP A 686 44.47 5.16 53.62
CA ASP A 686 45.45 4.39 52.82
C ASP A 686 45.53 4.81 51.35
N THR A 687 44.80 5.87 50.97
CA THR A 687 44.66 6.44 49.61
C THR A 687 43.79 5.64 48.65
N ILE A 688 43.12 4.58 49.10
CA ILE A 688 42.21 3.77 48.31
C ILE A 688 40.78 4.04 48.79
N PRO A 689 39.91 4.65 47.96
CA PRO A 689 38.52 4.89 48.38
C PRO A 689 37.65 3.66 48.22
N GLU A 690 37.18 3.06 49.32
CA GLU A 690 36.26 1.90 49.28
C GLU A 690 34.92 2.09 50.01
N LEU A 691 34.78 3.11 50.87
CA LEU A 691 33.51 3.36 51.55
C LEU A 691 32.53 4.07 50.60
N LEU A 692 31.46 3.39 50.18
CA LEU A 692 30.41 4.01 49.36
C LEU A 692 29.66 5.11 50.14
N VAL A 693 29.75 6.35 49.67
CA VAL A 693 29.13 7.53 50.31
C VAL A 693 27.95 8.12 49.53
N LYS A 694 27.85 7.87 48.22
CA LYS A 694 26.70 8.29 47.39
C LYS A 694 26.54 7.38 46.18
N GLN A 695 25.30 7.12 45.75
CA GLN A 695 25.00 6.45 44.48
C GLN A 695 23.62 6.85 43.95
N GLY A 696 23.39 6.66 42.66
CA GLY A 696 22.07 6.87 42.04
C GLY A 696 22.10 6.75 40.52
N ASN A 697 20.95 7.02 39.89
CA ASN A 697 20.87 7.23 38.45
C ASN A 697 21.42 8.61 38.09
N TRP A 698 22.03 8.73 36.92
CA TRP A 698 22.59 9.98 36.44
C TRP A 698 21.54 11.08 36.28
N ASP A 699 20.35 10.74 35.76
CA ASP A 699 19.27 11.71 35.55
C ASP A 699 18.77 12.37 36.85
N ASP A 700 19.02 11.73 38.00
CA ASP A 700 18.69 12.22 39.33
C ASP A 700 19.88 12.91 40.04
N TYR A 701 21.01 13.10 39.36
CA TYR A 701 22.22 13.67 39.96
C TYR A 701 22.02 15.14 40.32
N ASN A 702 22.24 15.48 41.59
CA ASN A 702 22.04 16.81 42.14
C ASN A 702 23.30 17.41 42.79
N GLY A 703 24.49 17.05 42.30
CA GLY A 703 25.78 17.49 42.84
C GLY A 703 26.26 16.62 44.01
N PHE A 704 27.54 16.71 44.37
CA PHE A 704 28.11 16.04 45.54
C PHE A 704 28.95 17.01 46.35
N VAL A 705 28.63 17.18 47.64
CA VAL A 705 29.40 18.01 48.57
C VAL A 705 30.24 17.12 49.47
N ALA A 706 31.55 17.27 49.40
CA ALA A 706 32.46 16.45 50.20
C ALA A 706 32.74 17.09 51.56
N ASN A 707 32.47 16.35 52.64
CA ASN A 707 32.55 16.85 54.03
C ASN A 707 33.73 16.27 54.84
N SER A 708 34.39 15.23 54.33
CA SER A 708 35.56 14.61 54.96
C SER A 708 36.82 14.94 54.16
N LEU A 709 37.97 14.99 54.85
CA LEU A 709 39.27 15.17 54.20
C LEU A 709 39.77 13.84 53.63
N GLY A 710 40.51 13.90 52.53
CA GLY A 710 41.17 12.73 51.96
C GLY A 710 40.72 12.41 50.54
N ALA A 711 40.97 11.16 50.12
CA ALA A 711 40.74 10.70 48.76
C ALA A 711 39.30 10.24 48.54
N TYR A 712 38.76 10.57 47.37
CA TYR A 712 37.47 10.12 46.88
C TYR A 712 37.59 9.54 45.47
N LYS A 713 36.66 8.65 45.13
CA LYS A 713 36.52 8.06 43.79
C LYS A 713 35.09 8.17 43.30
N ILE A 714 34.87 8.72 42.12
CA ILE A 714 33.59 8.64 41.41
C ILE A 714 33.69 7.60 40.30
N VAL A 715 32.67 6.75 40.19
CA VAL A 715 32.55 5.68 39.21
C VAL A 715 31.25 5.89 38.45
N PHE A 716 31.30 5.98 37.13
CA PHE A 716 30.12 5.94 36.26
C PHE A 716 30.03 4.60 35.56
N GLU A 717 28.83 4.06 35.48
CA GLU A 717 28.53 2.81 34.81
C GLU A 717 27.32 3.01 33.89
N ILE A 718 27.51 2.71 32.61
CA ILE A 718 26.45 2.75 31.61
C ILE A 718 26.30 1.39 30.91
N GLU A 719 25.06 1.01 30.61
CA GLU A 719 24.70 -0.20 29.87
C GLU A 719 23.72 0.16 28.74
N GLU A 720 24.03 -0.30 27.54
CA GLU A 720 23.13 -0.19 26.39
C GLU A 720 22.15 -1.37 26.37
N SER A 721 20.93 -1.07 25.93
CA SER A 721 19.99 -2.04 25.42
C SER A 721 20.12 -2.12 23.91
N PHE A 722 19.82 -3.29 23.35
CA PHE A 722 20.00 -3.54 21.93
C PHE A 722 19.15 -2.63 21.02
N GLY A 723 18.09 -1.98 21.51
CA GLY A 723 17.27 -1.04 20.74
C GLY A 723 16.37 -1.66 19.66
N GLN A 724 16.80 -2.77 19.04
CA GLN A 724 16.03 -3.55 18.08
C GLN A 724 15.68 -4.93 18.63
N GLU A 725 14.73 -5.62 17.99
CA GLU A 725 14.31 -6.95 18.42
C GLU A 725 15.46 -7.95 18.43
N THR A 726 15.52 -8.76 19.49
CA THR A 726 16.48 -9.85 19.67
C THR A 726 15.76 -11.20 19.84
N ILE A 727 16.53 -12.26 20.04
CA ILE A 727 16.04 -13.59 20.39
C ILE A 727 16.56 -13.94 21.79
N GLU A 728 15.77 -13.60 22.80
CA GLU A 728 16.13 -13.68 24.24
C GLU A 728 16.75 -15.01 24.67
N GLU A 729 16.34 -16.14 24.09
CA GLU A 729 16.87 -17.47 24.44
C GLU A 729 18.36 -17.66 24.08
N PHE A 730 18.89 -16.82 23.19
CA PHE A 730 20.30 -16.83 22.77
C PHE A 730 21.10 -15.63 23.32
N ILE A 731 20.47 -14.81 24.16
CA ILE A 731 21.09 -13.65 24.81
C ILE A 731 21.58 -14.02 26.20
N THR A 732 22.82 -13.64 26.47
CA THR A 732 23.51 -13.82 27.74
C THR A 732 23.94 -12.47 28.30
N SER A 733 24.29 -12.41 29.59
CA SER A 733 24.75 -11.15 30.21
C SER A 733 26.02 -10.59 29.57
N SER A 734 26.88 -11.41 28.97
CA SER A 734 28.09 -10.98 28.26
C SER A 734 27.81 -10.34 26.89
N ASP A 735 26.61 -10.53 26.35
CA ASP A 735 26.21 -9.91 25.08
C ASP A 735 25.82 -8.44 25.26
N LYS A 736 25.42 -8.06 26.47
CA LYS A 736 25.08 -6.67 26.77
C LYS A 736 26.32 -5.81 26.87
N ARG A 737 26.27 -4.65 26.23
CA ARG A 737 27.40 -3.73 26.13
C ARG A 737 27.38 -2.74 27.29
N LYS A 738 28.51 -2.66 27.98
CA LYS A 738 28.70 -1.81 29.17
C LYS A 738 29.99 -1.02 29.06
N ALA A 739 30.01 0.15 29.67
CA ALA A 739 31.22 0.92 29.93
C ALA A 739 31.26 1.36 31.39
N THR A 740 32.47 1.46 31.92
CA THR A 740 32.71 1.96 33.27
C THR A 740 33.91 2.89 33.23
N VAL A 741 33.80 4.03 33.92
CA VAL A 741 34.93 4.95 34.07
C VAL A 741 35.06 5.35 35.54
N GLU A 742 36.30 5.39 36.02
CA GLU A 742 36.64 5.80 37.37
C GLU A 742 37.48 7.09 37.34
N ARG A 743 37.19 8.01 38.26
CA ARG A 743 37.96 9.25 38.46
C ARG A 743 38.19 9.49 39.94
N MET A 744 39.41 9.87 40.27
CA MET A 744 39.85 10.19 41.62
C MET A 744 39.88 11.71 41.83
N PHE A 745 39.55 12.15 43.04
CA PHE A 745 39.72 13.54 43.48
C PHE A 745 40.02 13.59 44.98
N TYR A 746 40.61 14.69 45.43
CA TYR A 746 41.02 14.88 46.82
C TYR A 746 40.27 16.05 47.47
N VAL A 747 40.09 15.98 48.78
CA VAL A 747 39.45 17.05 49.56
C VAL A 747 40.40 17.50 50.66
N ASP A 748 40.69 18.80 50.67
CA ASP A 748 41.58 19.43 51.64
C ASP A 748 40.90 20.64 52.31
N ASN A 749 41.55 21.19 53.33
CA ASN A 749 41.13 22.38 54.04
C ASN A 749 41.90 23.62 53.62
N VAL A 750 41.20 24.75 53.67
CA VAL A 750 41.87 26.05 53.78
C VAL A 750 42.46 26.16 55.19
N ALA A 751 43.71 26.60 55.28
CA ALA A 751 44.37 26.83 56.54
C ALA A 751 43.66 27.95 57.32
N PRO A 752 43.45 27.79 58.63
CA PRO A 752 42.73 28.78 59.43
C PRO A 752 43.52 30.10 59.49
N VAL A 753 42.82 31.21 59.22
CA VAL A 753 43.33 32.57 59.41
C VAL A 753 42.50 33.22 60.51
N THR A 754 43.14 33.75 61.55
CA THR A 754 42.46 34.46 62.63
C THR A 754 42.89 35.92 62.66
N ALA A 755 41.95 36.83 62.88
CA ALA A 755 42.25 38.23 63.12
C ALA A 755 42.62 38.43 64.60
N ILE A 756 43.68 39.18 64.87
CA ILE A 756 43.97 39.65 66.22
C ILE A 756 43.08 40.88 66.44
N GLU A 757 42.24 40.87 67.48
CA GLU A 757 41.43 42.03 67.84
C GLU A 757 42.36 43.20 68.18
N THR A 758 42.31 44.23 67.34
CA THR A 758 42.94 45.52 67.61
C THR A 758 41.86 46.58 67.59
N ASN A 759 42.15 47.75 68.17
CA ASN A 759 41.22 48.88 68.28
C ASN A 759 40.83 49.48 66.90
N ILE A 760 41.33 48.89 65.80
CA ILE A 760 41.12 49.28 64.41
C ILE A 760 40.41 48.12 63.72
N ASN A 761 39.33 48.42 63.01
CA ASN A 761 38.56 47.41 62.28
C ASN A 761 39.42 46.82 61.15
N VAL A 762 39.76 45.53 61.24
CA VAL A 762 40.54 44.84 60.20
C VAL A 762 39.60 44.42 59.08
N ASN A 763 39.72 45.05 57.91
CA ASN A 763 39.01 44.65 56.70
C ASN A 763 39.91 43.73 55.87
N ILE A 764 39.59 42.43 55.82
CA ILE A 764 40.29 41.46 54.98
C ILE A 764 39.76 41.61 53.54
N PRO A 765 40.61 41.99 52.57
CA PRO A 765 40.18 42.08 51.17
C PRO A 765 39.72 40.71 50.67
N LYS A 766 38.57 40.67 49.99
CA LYS A 766 38.15 39.52 49.18
C LYS A 766 38.76 39.65 47.78
N VAL A 767 39.37 38.58 47.28
CA VAL A 767 39.96 38.53 45.94
C VAL A 767 39.50 37.27 45.23
N ASP A 768 38.94 37.43 44.04
CA ASP A 768 38.69 36.33 43.12
C ASP A 768 39.88 36.25 42.14
N LEU A 769 40.55 35.09 42.10
CA LEU A 769 41.63 34.78 41.16
C LEU A 769 41.13 33.79 40.12
N LEU A 770 41.08 34.26 38.87
CA LEU A 770 40.76 33.47 37.71
C LEU A 770 42.05 33.03 37.02
N VAL A 771 42.27 31.72 36.91
CA VAL A 771 43.42 31.14 36.20
C VAL A 771 42.92 30.47 34.92
N LEU A 772 43.22 31.08 33.79
CA LEU A 772 42.89 30.57 32.45
C LEU A 772 44.12 29.84 31.90
N ASN A 773 44.05 28.52 31.85
CA ASN A 773 45.11 27.69 31.31
C ASN A 773 44.99 27.64 29.78
N ASP A 774 46.04 28.09 29.11
CA ASP A 774 46.12 28.15 27.64
C ASP A 774 46.00 26.74 27.00
N GLU A 775 45.43 26.65 25.80
CA GLU A 775 45.28 25.37 25.09
C GLU A 775 46.64 24.71 24.75
N GLY A 776 47.70 25.50 24.61
CA GLY A 776 49.04 25.03 24.29
C GLY A 776 49.87 24.56 25.49
N ILE A 777 49.39 24.67 26.74
CA ILE A 777 50.17 24.22 27.89
C ILE A 777 50.33 22.69 27.90
N THR A 778 51.47 22.21 28.41
CA THR A 778 51.66 20.76 28.57
C THR A 778 50.67 20.20 29.58
N ARG A 779 50.28 18.94 29.40
CA ARG A 779 49.28 18.32 30.29
C ARG A 779 49.82 18.11 31.69
N GLU A 780 51.12 17.85 31.82
CA GLU A 780 51.80 17.78 33.13
C GLU A 780 51.70 19.11 33.88
N LEU A 781 51.91 20.24 33.20
CA LEU A 781 51.82 21.57 33.81
C LEU A 781 50.37 21.93 34.15
N ASN A 782 49.40 21.56 33.30
CA ASN A 782 47.98 21.76 33.57
C ASN A 782 47.54 21.04 34.86
N GLU A 783 47.92 19.77 35.00
CA GLU A 783 47.60 18.98 36.20
C GLU A 783 48.33 19.53 37.44
N GLU A 784 49.58 19.99 37.31
CA GLU A 784 50.28 20.67 38.41
C GLU A 784 49.52 21.93 38.88
N ILE A 785 49.04 22.75 37.94
CA ILE A 785 48.24 23.95 38.25
C ILE A 785 46.94 23.57 38.95
N LYS A 786 46.19 22.60 38.40
CA LYS A 786 44.92 22.14 38.97
C LYS A 786 45.08 21.61 40.39
N ASN A 787 46.17 20.90 40.68
CA ASN A 787 46.44 20.32 41.99
C ASN A 787 46.93 21.35 43.03
N LYS A 788 47.49 22.49 42.61
CA LYS A 788 47.97 23.56 43.50
C LYS A 788 46.91 24.60 43.89
N ARG A 789 45.65 24.42 43.46
CA ARG A 789 44.55 25.37 43.73
C ARG A 789 44.43 25.74 45.22
N VAL A 790 44.38 24.73 46.10
CA VAL A 790 44.23 24.94 47.55
C VAL A 790 45.49 25.55 48.15
N ASP A 791 46.68 25.19 47.66
CA ASP A 791 47.95 25.80 48.06
C ASP A 791 47.99 27.30 47.77
N TRP A 792 47.46 27.72 46.60
CA TRP A 792 47.37 29.14 46.24
C TRP A 792 46.42 29.91 47.15
N ILE A 793 45.27 29.32 47.49
CA ILE A 793 44.33 29.92 48.46
C ILE A 793 45.00 30.08 49.82
N ASN A 794 45.69 29.05 50.30
CA ASN A 794 46.42 29.06 51.56
C ASN A 794 47.54 30.09 51.57
N ALA A 795 48.33 30.17 50.49
CA ALA A 795 49.42 31.13 50.37
C ALA A 795 48.92 32.58 50.39
N LEU A 796 47.83 32.89 49.67
CA LEU A 796 47.22 34.23 49.66
C LEU A 796 46.65 34.60 51.04
N GLY A 797 45.95 33.67 51.69
CA GLY A 797 45.40 33.84 53.03
C GLY A 797 46.47 34.12 54.08
N GLN A 798 47.49 33.27 54.15
CA GLN A 798 48.51 33.34 55.20
C GLN A 798 49.54 34.44 54.99
N THR A 799 49.99 34.67 53.75
CA THR A 799 51.13 35.58 53.49
C THR A 799 50.71 36.99 53.13
N LYS A 800 49.48 37.18 52.62
CA LYS A 800 48.98 38.49 52.16
C LYS A 800 47.78 38.99 52.96
N GLY A 801 47.19 38.16 53.83
CA GLY A 801 46.02 38.54 54.61
C GLY A 801 44.79 38.82 53.75
N VAL A 802 44.59 38.00 52.70
CA VAL A 802 43.52 38.15 51.71
C VAL A 802 42.61 36.92 51.75
N SER A 803 41.30 37.13 51.70
CA SER A 803 40.33 36.06 51.50
C SER A 803 40.25 35.78 50.00
N ALA A 804 40.91 34.71 49.54
CA ALA A 804 41.01 34.38 48.13
C ALA A 804 40.03 33.27 47.72
N ASN A 805 39.37 33.44 46.58
CA ASN A 805 38.67 32.39 45.85
C ASN A 805 39.44 32.14 44.54
N VAL A 806 39.94 30.93 44.35
CA VAL A 806 40.73 30.58 43.16
C VAL A 806 39.91 29.65 42.30
N GLN A 807 39.71 30.02 41.03
CA GLN A 807 39.07 29.20 40.02
C GLN A 807 40.01 28.96 38.85
N ILE A 808 40.06 27.72 38.38
CA ILE A 808 40.94 27.28 37.29
C ILE A 808 40.06 26.81 36.15
N TRP A 809 40.29 27.35 34.96
CA TRP A 809 39.65 26.94 33.72
C TRP A 809 40.69 26.42 32.73
N ASP A 810 40.48 25.20 32.25
CA ASP A 810 41.25 24.57 31.19
C ASP A 810 40.62 24.88 29.84
N LEU A 811 41.31 25.67 29.01
CA LEU A 811 40.82 26.04 27.68
C LEU A 811 41.08 24.94 26.63
N TYR A 812 41.75 23.85 27.00
CA TYR A 812 42.02 22.74 26.10
C TYR A 812 40.76 21.99 25.67
N THR A 813 40.65 21.71 24.37
CA THR A 813 39.59 20.85 23.83
C THR A 813 40.11 19.41 23.77
N TYR A 814 39.59 18.55 24.64
CA TYR A 814 39.86 17.12 24.56
C TYR A 814 39.07 16.52 23.39
N ILE A 815 39.64 15.53 22.73
CA ILE A 815 38.98 14.82 21.63
C ILE A 815 38.87 13.37 22.05
N ASP A 816 37.65 12.90 22.27
CA ASP A 816 37.39 11.47 22.35
C ASP A 816 37.19 10.92 20.93
N SER A 817 37.75 9.73 20.65
CA SER A 817 37.75 9.17 19.31
C SER A 817 37.52 7.66 19.31
N LYS A 818 36.76 7.19 18.32
CA LYS A 818 36.46 5.79 18.13
C LYS A 818 36.51 5.42 16.64
N THR A 819 37.05 4.25 16.33
CA THR A 819 36.95 3.69 14.97
C THR A 819 35.71 2.82 14.87
N VAL A 820 34.89 3.06 13.86
CA VAL A 820 33.63 2.36 13.58
C VAL A 820 33.60 1.84 12.15
N SER A 821 32.81 0.78 11.93
CA SER A 821 32.67 0.15 10.62
C SER A 821 31.22 -0.18 10.24
N PRO A 822 30.31 0.80 10.19
CA PRO A 822 28.89 0.57 9.93
C PRO A 822 28.59 0.24 8.47
N THR A 823 27.47 -0.43 8.26
CA THR A 823 26.89 -0.69 6.94
C THR A 823 25.75 0.28 6.64
N ARG A 824 25.65 0.76 5.40
CA ARG A 824 24.57 1.66 4.95
C ARG A 824 23.85 1.10 3.72
N HIS A 825 22.53 0.98 3.84
CA HIS A 825 21.65 0.65 2.73
C HIS A 825 21.41 1.89 1.84
N THR A 826 21.62 1.75 0.52
CA THR A 826 21.44 2.85 -0.46
C THR A 826 20.41 2.52 -1.53
N GLY A 827 19.69 1.40 -1.40
CA GLY A 827 18.67 0.97 -2.36
C GLY A 827 19.25 0.76 -3.75
N GLY A 828 18.53 1.17 -4.80
CA GLY A 828 19.01 1.06 -6.19
C GLY A 828 20.18 1.97 -6.56
N SER A 829 20.63 2.86 -5.66
CA SER A 829 21.76 3.75 -5.91
C SER A 829 23.07 3.14 -5.44
N TYR A 830 24.11 3.17 -6.28
CA TYR A 830 25.43 2.70 -5.89
C TYR A 830 25.97 3.53 -4.71
N PRO A 831 26.54 2.91 -3.65
CA PRO A 831 26.93 3.65 -2.44
C PRO A 831 27.99 4.71 -2.72
N SER A 832 28.03 5.81 -1.99
CA SER A 832 29.06 6.87 -2.18
C SER A 832 30.43 6.42 -1.68
N ALA A 833 31.53 6.99 -2.20
CA ALA A 833 32.89 6.64 -1.75
C ALA A 833 33.15 7.02 -0.28
N THR A 834 32.41 8.01 0.22
CA THR A 834 32.49 8.51 1.60
C THR A 834 31.10 8.70 2.18
N TRP A 835 30.98 8.63 3.51
CA TRP A 835 29.76 8.90 4.25
C TRP A 835 30.06 9.72 5.50
N VAL A 836 29.38 10.87 5.66
CA VAL A 836 29.41 11.64 6.92
C VAL A 836 28.52 10.92 7.93
N TYR A 837 29.15 10.38 8.97
CA TYR A 837 28.51 9.63 10.03
C TYR A 837 28.42 10.47 11.29
N SER A 838 27.28 10.39 11.97
CA SER A 838 27.08 11.04 13.27
C SER A 838 26.21 10.18 14.17
N SER A 839 26.67 9.89 15.38
CA SER A 839 25.94 9.13 16.40
C SER A 839 26.41 9.57 17.79
N GLY A 840 25.50 9.71 18.77
CA GLY A 840 25.85 10.08 20.15
C GLY A 840 26.62 11.40 20.32
N GLY A 841 26.57 12.29 19.34
CA GLY A 841 27.38 13.52 19.29
C GLY A 841 28.81 13.34 18.77
N TYR A 842 29.21 12.11 18.41
CA TYR A 842 30.40 11.84 17.62
C TYR A 842 30.14 12.12 16.15
N THR A 843 31.12 12.64 15.44
CA THR A 843 31.04 12.87 14.00
C THR A 843 32.34 12.48 13.31
N GLY A 844 32.25 12.03 12.06
CA GLY A 844 33.41 11.66 11.24
C GLY A 844 33.03 11.40 9.79
N THR A 845 34.03 11.37 8.91
CA THR A 845 33.84 10.93 7.52
C THR A 845 34.40 9.53 7.37
N LEU A 846 33.53 8.59 7.04
CA LEU A 846 33.89 7.19 6.84
C LEU A 846 34.15 6.91 5.35
N ASN A 847 35.12 6.06 5.07
CA ASN A 847 35.46 5.66 3.71
C ASN A 847 34.80 4.32 3.38
N ARG A 848 34.25 4.21 2.17
CA ARG A 848 33.66 2.96 1.69
C ARG A 848 34.76 1.92 1.45
N ILE A 849 34.60 0.75 2.03
CA ILE A 849 35.55 -0.37 1.88
C ILE A 849 35.01 -1.49 1.00
N ASN A 850 33.68 -1.68 0.96
CA ASN A 850 33.04 -2.72 0.17
C ASN A 850 31.65 -2.29 -0.30
N VAL A 851 31.16 -2.95 -1.35
CA VAL A 851 29.80 -2.80 -1.88
C VAL A 851 29.21 -4.18 -2.14
N ARG A 852 27.98 -4.39 -1.68
CA ARG A 852 27.21 -5.60 -1.97
C ARG A 852 25.94 -5.21 -2.72
N ASP A 853 25.56 -6.03 -3.70
CA ASP A 853 24.27 -5.94 -4.38
C ASP A 853 23.40 -7.11 -3.91
N ASN A 854 22.47 -6.84 -3.01
CA ASN A 854 21.47 -7.79 -2.52
C ASN A 854 20.13 -7.55 -3.20
N GLY A 855 20.19 -7.38 -4.52
CA GLY A 855 19.04 -7.22 -5.39
C GLY A 855 18.08 -8.41 -5.38
N SER A 856 16.98 -8.24 -6.11
CA SER A 856 15.95 -9.26 -6.27
C SER A 856 15.35 -9.21 -7.67
N TYR A 857 14.66 -10.27 -8.07
CA TYR A 857 13.96 -10.30 -9.35
C TYR A 857 12.59 -9.65 -9.23
N TYR A 858 12.25 -8.82 -10.22
CA TYR A 858 10.94 -8.20 -10.35
C TYR A 858 10.37 -8.47 -11.73
N ASP A 859 9.06 -8.75 -11.79
CA ASP A 859 8.35 -8.91 -13.05
C ASP A 859 8.03 -7.53 -13.65
N TYR A 860 8.76 -7.16 -14.70
CA TYR A 860 8.50 -5.99 -15.56
C TYR A 860 7.65 -6.36 -16.76
N GLY A 861 6.92 -7.46 -16.67
CA GLY A 861 6.05 -7.95 -17.70
C GLY A 861 5.05 -6.90 -18.18
N TYR A 862 4.44 -7.20 -19.30
CA TYR A 862 3.47 -6.32 -19.92
C TYR A 862 2.35 -7.14 -20.54
N TYR A 863 1.16 -6.55 -20.64
CA TYR A 863 0.11 -7.09 -21.47
C TYR A 863 0.50 -6.86 -22.93
N GLN A 864 0.67 -7.95 -23.66
CA GLN A 864 0.86 -7.89 -25.09
C GLN A 864 -0.47 -8.14 -25.79
N GLU A 865 -0.78 -7.28 -26.75
CA GLU A 865 -1.98 -7.37 -27.57
C GLU A 865 -1.75 -8.36 -28.71
N TYR A 866 -2.74 -9.25 -28.92
CA TYR A 866 -2.76 -10.17 -30.04
C TYR A 866 -4.13 -10.21 -30.68
N THR A 867 -4.10 -10.39 -31.99
CA THR A 867 -5.30 -10.49 -32.79
C THR A 867 -5.47 -11.92 -33.27
N THR A 868 -6.53 -12.58 -32.83
CA THR A 868 -6.95 -13.85 -33.42
C THR A 868 -7.86 -13.55 -34.60
N THR A 869 -7.63 -14.23 -35.72
CA THR A 869 -8.42 -14.05 -36.94
C THR A 869 -9.03 -15.39 -37.31
N GLU A 870 -10.36 -15.42 -37.42
CA GLU A 870 -11.12 -16.58 -37.86
C GLU A 870 -12.04 -16.16 -39.01
N GLN A 871 -12.10 -16.97 -40.06
CA GLN A 871 -13.04 -16.77 -41.16
C GLN A 871 -14.32 -17.57 -40.88
N ILE A 872 -15.43 -16.88 -40.60
CA ILE A 872 -16.73 -17.52 -40.40
C ILE A 872 -17.53 -17.54 -41.71
N PRO A 873 -18.26 -18.63 -42.01
CA PRO A 873 -19.09 -18.71 -43.20
C PRO A 873 -20.34 -17.82 -43.08
N ILE A 874 -20.61 -17.00 -44.10
CA ILE A 874 -21.85 -16.22 -44.25
C ILE A 874 -22.89 -17.08 -44.96
N TRP A 875 -24.03 -17.29 -44.31
CA TRP A 875 -25.13 -18.12 -44.83
C TRP A 875 -26.25 -17.27 -45.42
N GLU A 876 -26.61 -17.49 -46.68
CA GLU A 876 -27.85 -16.95 -47.26
C GLU A 876 -28.89 -18.07 -47.46
N GLY A 877 -30.17 -17.68 -47.39
CA GLY A 877 -31.30 -18.56 -47.70
C GLY A 877 -31.33 -18.87 -49.19
N ALA A 878 -31.19 -20.13 -49.56
CA ALA A 878 -31.30 -20.56 -50.94
C ALA A 878 -32.73 -20.42 -51.46
N THR A 879 -32.92 -20.00 -52.71
CA THR A 879 -34.23 -19.98 -53.37
C THR A 879 -34.80 -21.40 -53.53
N ASP A 880 -36.14 -21.53 -53.43
CA ASP A 880 -36.96 -22.74 -53.29
C ASP A 880 -36.60 -24.00 -54.11
N LEU A 881 -35.78 -23.91 -55.17
CA LEU A 881 -35.47 -25.05 -56.03
C LEU A 881 -34.37 -25.97 -55.46
N ASP A 882 -33.41 -25.46 -54.68
CA ASP A 882 -32.29 -26.26 -54.13
C ASP A 882 -32.63 -26.95 -52.80
N CYS A 883 -33.58 -26.42 -52.02
CA CYS A 883 -34.07 -27.03 -50.78
C CYS A 883 -34.69 -28.42 -51.00
N PHE A 884 -35.15 -28.74 -52.22
CA PHE A 884 -35.89 -29.96 -52.51
C PHE A 884 -35.00 -31.21 -52.62
N TYR A 885 -33.68 -31.07 -52.84
CA TYR A 885 -32.80 -32.21 -53.12
C TYR A 885 -31.81 -32.59 -52.01
N ARG A 886 -31.46 -31.69 -51.06
CA ARG A 886 -30.38 -31.96 -50.08
C ARG A 886 -30.70 -31.73 -48.60
N GLY A 887 -31.89 -31.24 -48.25
CA GLY A 887 -32.34 -31.21 -46.85
C GLY A 887 -31.76 -30.10 -45.96
N ASP A 888 -30.79 -29.30 -46.44
CA ASP A 888 -30.31 -28.09 -45.76
C ASP A 888 -30.55 -26.84 -46.62
N CYS A 889 -31.26 -25.86 -46.06
CA CYS A 889 -31.70 -24.63 -46.75
C CYS A 889 -30.76 -23.44 -46.52
N ARG A 890 -29.44 -23.65 -46.57
CA ARG A 890 -28.44 -22.58 -46.41
C ARG A 890 -27.24 -22.82 -47.33
N GLN A 891 -26.84 -21.79 -48.08
CA GLN A 891 -25.61 -21.81 -48.88
C GLN A 891 -24.60 -20.81 -48.31
N ILE A 892 -23.32 -21.20 -48.23
CA ILE A 892 -22.25 -20.28 -47.84
C ILE A 892 -21.99 -19.32 -49.01
N VAL A 893 -22.32 -18.03 -48.86
CA VAL A 893 -22.17 -17.02 -49.92
C VAL A 893 -20.89 -16.21 -49.82
N GLY A 894 -20.24 -16.21 -48.66
CA GLY A 894 -18.94 -15.58 -48.44
C GLY A 894 -18.34 -15.99 -47.10
N TYR A 895 -17.21 -15.40 -46.77
CA TYR A 895 -16.61 -15.50 -45.45
C TYR A 895 -16.53 -14.11 -44.83
N GLU A 896 -16.86 -14.01 -43.56
CA GLU A 896 -16.59 -12.82 -42.77
C GLU A 896 -15.35 -13.07 -41.93
N THR A 897 -14.43 -12.11 -41.90
CA THR A 897 -13.26 -12.18 -41.04
C THR A 897 -13.63 -11.66 -39.66
N VAL A 898 -13.80 -12.55 -38.69
CA VAL A 898 -13.94 -12.18 -37.29
C VAL A 898 -12.57 -11.99 -36.70
N THR A 899 -12.34 -10.77 -36.23
CA THR A 899 -11.09 -10.35 -35.62
C THR A 899 -11.36 -10.13 -34.13
N THR A 900 -10.73 -10.92 -33.26
CA THR A 900 -10.84 -10.75 -31.80
C THR A 900 -9.50 -10.36 -31.21
N THR A 901 -9.49 -9.29 -30.43
CA THR A 901 -8.30 -8.84 -29.70
C THR A 901 -8.24 -9.49 -28.32
N HIS A 902 -7.09 -10.06 -27.97
CA HIS A 902 -6.78 -10.62 -26.66
C HIS A 902 -5.58 -9.89 -26.05
N TYR A 903 -5.55 -9.87 -24.72
CA TYR A 903 -4.44 -9.31 -23.94
C TYR A 903 -3.89 -10.39 -23.03
N GLU A 904 -2.61 -10.73 -23.22
CA GLU A 904 -1.94 -11.75 -22.42
C GLU A 904 -0.75 -11.14 -21.67
N TRP A 905 -0.60 -11.52 -20.40
CA TRP A 905 0.54 -11.10 -19.60
C TRP A 905 1.79 -11.88 -20.00
N VAL A 906 2.84 -11.18 -20.40
CA VAL A 906 4.16 -11.76 -20.65
C VAL A 906 5.08 -11.36 -19.52
N SER A 907 5.47 -12.32 -18.69
CA SER A 907 6.42 -12.05 -17.61
C SER A 907 7.81 -11.68 -18.14
N ASP A 908 8.40 -10.63 -17.58
CA ASP A 908 9.74 -10.14 -17.87
C ASP A 908 10.49 -9.91 -16.56
N TYR A 909 10.99 -11.00 -15.99
CA TYR A 909 11.73 -10.95 -14.73
C TYR A 909 13.13 -10.35 -14.93
N ARG A 910 13.34 -9.15 -14.37
CA ARG A 910 14.63 -8.45 -14.39
C ARG A 910 15.22 -8.35 -12.99
N TRP A 911 16.54 -8.34 -12.92
CA TRP A 911 17.26 -8.08 -11.67
C TRP A 911 17.21 -6.58 -11.35
N GLU A 912 16.74 -6.24 -10.15
CA GLU A 912 16.88 -4.90 -9.60
C GLU A 912 17.95 -4.90 -8.52
N SER A 913 18.96 -4.04 -8.71
CA SER A 913 20.02 -3.89 -7.72
C SER A 913 19.50 -3.26 -6.43
N ASN A 914 20.03 -3.74 -5.31
CA ASN A 914 19.76 -3.23 -3.98
C ASN A 914 21.07 -3.17 -3.19
N TYR A 915 21.70 -2.01 -3.21
CA TYR A 915 23.06 -1.83 -2.75
C TYR A 915 23.18 -1.57 -1.25
N TYR A 916 24.21 -2.16 -0.67
CA TYR A 916 24.72 -1.89 0.66
C TYR A 916 26.19 -1.48 0.54
N GLY A 917 26.56 -0.38 1.18
CA GLY A 917 27.94 0.06 1.31
C GLY A 917 28.47 -0.19 2.71
N ASP A 918 29.63 -0.81 2.81
CA ASP A 918 30.37 -0.91 4.07
C ASP A 918 31.31 0.26 4.18
N TYR A 919 31.33 0.88 5.35
CA TYR A 919 32.20 2.02 5.61
C TYR A 919 33.12 1.73 6.79
N HIS A 920 34.23 2.45 6.85
CA HIS A 920 35.19 2.39 7.94
C HIS A 920 35.84 3.76 8.15
N GLY A 921 36.01 4.15 9.41
CA GLY A 921 36.69 5.40 9.74
C GLY A 921 36.61 5.75 11.22
N THR A 922 37.22 6.88 11.57
CA THR A 922 37.26 7.39 12.94
C THR A 922 36.24 8.51 13.12
N ILE A 923 35.45 8.40 14.19
CA ILE A 923 34.50 9.41 14.63
C ILE A 923 35.04 10.06 15.91
N THR A 924 34.76 11.34 16.08
CA THR A 924 35.31 12.14 17.18
C THR A 924 34.26 13.00 17.85
N LYS A 925 34.41 13.25 19.15
CA LYS A 925 33.59 14.17 19.93
C LYS A 925 34.47 15.14 20.72
N PRO A 926 34.33 16.47 20.53
CA PRO A 926 35.09 17.45 21.30
C PRO A 926 34.50 17.63 22.70
N ILE A 927 35.38 17.77 23.69
CA ILE A 927 35.04 17.94 25.11
C ILE A 927 35.75 19.20 25.59
N LYS A 928 34.99 20.16 26.12
CA LYS A 928 35.50 21.43 26.62
C LYS A 928 34.91 21.73 27.98
N GLN A 929 35.66 22.41 28.84
CA GLN A 929 35.09 23.02 30.03
C GLN A 929 34.20 24.18 29.60
N THR A 930 32.96 24.22 30.08
CA THR A 930 32.07 25.36 29.83
C THR A 930 32.59 26.58 30.59
N PHE A 931 32.89 27.66 29.88
CA PHE A 931 33.24 28.94 30.48
C PHE A 931 31.97 29.77 30.70
N ASP A 932 31.56 29.92 31.95
CA ASP A 932 30.50 30.86 32.34
C ASP A 932 31.11 32.00 33.16
N PRO A 933 31.30 33.20 32.58
CA PRO A 933 31.87 34.34 33.27
C PRO A 933 30.93 34.93 34.34
N THR A 934 29.70 34.43 34.49
CA THR A 934 28.69 34.96 35.42
C THR A 934 28.65 34.23 36.78
N LEU A 935 29.47 33.19 36.97
CA LEU A 935 29.62 32.47 38.24
C LEU A 935 30.17 33.40 39.34
N ASN A 936 29.31 33.75 40.29
CA ASN A 936 29.50 34.60 41.48
C ASN A 936 30.96 34.92 41.85
N ILE A 937 31.46 36.00 41.23
CA ILE A 937 32.52 36.84 41.78
C ILE A 937 32.04 37.27 43.17
N SER A 938 32.87 37.04 44.18
CA SER A 938 32.51 37.14 45.59
C SER A 938 31.73 38.42 45.93
N SER A 939 30.48 38.25 46.39
CA SER A 939 29.77 39.26 47.19
C SER A 939 30.27 39.24 48.63
#